data_AF-A0A820B9W8-F1
#
_entry.id   AF-A0A820B9W8-F1
#
_cell.length_a   1.000
_cell.length_b   1.000
_cell.length_c   1.000
_cell.angle_alpha   90.00
_cell.angle_beta   90.00
_cell.angle_gamma   90.00
#
_symmetry.space_group_name_H-M   'P 1'
#
loop_
_entity.id
_entity.type
_entity.pdbx_description
1 polymer ?
#
loop_
_entity_poly.entity_id
_entity_poly.type
_entity_poly.pdbx_seq_one_letter_code
_entity_poly.pdbx_strand_id
1 'polypeptide(L)'
;MNLLKSTLMKKCNALKKGVSKIPSNIILTNHPSVNTLVNNSINISTDAYVNTSLDTSSSRIINLQAEQQIKQYLIEALNDWCKKMNENNDKNKNILKLQENTDYEIIVDINGNKVLIRCQCGATSTLGRKENTYLLSNYLRHLTNQSPCFIAEDTTAVVSKVTYDTTSNKFIGFALPLDDNGFPIANSYSTESFSCLEEWYSNVPRAKSLNAYLIQPLSSAANNTSPFLLSAYGTDNKFESSDVISRWHHIHQKFKAKDIRILGFSTDCDSRYLHAMRASLGFFSTFAYVDHPDLLSIDLPRTWSWFFMQHEQLYICFQDPVHICTKLRNRILSETTHLLLGDQLINIEPLIYMISNYSKLDHALVRSDINPKDRQNYSSAAKISSNNVVALLEKIPNSLGINIYLQAIRSVRLAYIEKDTVFLDRIYHAWTSVFIFRFWLLWINEMDKNDLDLMLAHVSHFDINDIKEQCRSKSQYFITYQSHFCVEINAHCLVYLAMLVCEGQLPIEALNIWVQNSQTCECTFRSARAISSVSSAGVNFTVLQFLNRINKLAVLQNIKNNTNQNHLHFPQHHKLSRTMQNISNTSKTIDFSKISIENTVSKAYKYVSNLFNQLKLKELSRNGRIITIEEMNNIAARALDAFWSSDIDTINSQDGSRDIESENETNSAEKNNSTNDCDSDE
;
A
#
# COMPACT_ATOMS: atom_id res chain seq x y z
N MET A 1 -7.27 -65.23 5.15
CA MET A 1 -7.53 -63.81 5.51
C MET A 1 -7.26 -62.83 4.36
N ASN A 2 -7.42 -63.26 3.10
CA ASN A 2 -7.44 -62.41 1.89
C ASN A 2 -8.58 -62.84 0.93
N LEU A 3 -9.70 -63.32 1.48
CA LEU A 3 -10.87 -63.76 0.72
C LEU A 3 -12.19 -63.28 1.34
N LEU A 4 -12.16 -62.15 2.05
CA LEU A 4 -13.35 -61.52 2.66
C LEU A 4 -13.52 -60.04 2.25
N LYS A 5 -12.80 -59.61 1.20
CA LYS A 5 -12.82 -58.21 0.72
C LYS A 5 -13.38 -58.02 -0.71
N SER A 6 -13.78 -59.08 -1.42
CA SER A 6 -14.30 -58.95 -2.80
C SER A 6 -15.79 -59.29 -3.01
N THR A 7 -16.53 -59.65 -1.95
CA THR A 7 -17.95 -60.09 -2.09
C THR A 7 -18.95 -59.20 -1.35
N LEU A 8 -18.61 -57.94 -1.08
CA LEU A 8 -19.47 -56.97 -0.40
C LEU A 8 -19.59 -55.63 -1.15
N MET A 9 -19.35 -55.66 -2.46
CA MET A 9 -19.37 -54.48 -3.34
C MET A 9 -20.03 -54.81 -4.69
N LYS A 10 -21.26 -55.33 -4.65
CA LYS A 10 -22.21 -55.28 -5.78
C LYS A 10 -23.61 -55.75 -5.36
N LYS A 11 -24.56 -54.80 -5.42
CA LYS A 11 -26.03 -54.98 -5.42
C LYS A 11 -26.68 -55.35 -4.07
N CYS A 12 -27.31 -54.36 -3.43
CA CYS A 12 -28.77 -54.30 -3.38
C CYS A 12 -29.24 -52.96 -2.79
N ASN A 13 -29.79 -52.13 -3.68
CA ASN A 13 -30.68 -51.05 -3.33
C ASN A 13 -32.00 -51.60 -2.75
N ALA A 14 -32.63 -50.75 -1.95
CA ALA A 14 -34.04 -50.74 -1.57
C ALA A 14 -34.49 -51.74 -0.49
N LEU A 15 -34.73 -51.21 0.72
CA LEU A 15 -36.08 -51.14 1.29
C LEU A 15 -36.13 -50.26 2.54
N LYS A 16 -37.06 -49.30 2.48
CA LYS A 16 -37.57 -48.44 3.56
C LYS A 16 -37.93 -49.27 4.80
N LYS A 17 -37.73 -48.70 6.01
CA LYS A 17 -38.78 -48.43 7.03
C LYS A 17 -38.19 -48.17 8.41
N GLY A 18 -38.75 -47.15 9.07
CA GLY A 18 -39.10 -47.22 10.49
C GLY A 18 -38.00 -46.96 11.51
N VAL A 19 -37.76 -45.69 11.81
CA VAL A 19 -37.22 -45.30 13.13
C VAL A 19 -38.38 -45.37 14.12
N SER A 20 -38.29 -46.29 15.08
CA SER A 20 -39.06 -46.21 16.32
C SER A 20 -38.28 -46.76 17.50
N LYS A 21 -38.23 -45.92 18.54
CA LYS A 21 -38.16 -46.22 19.99
C LYS A 21 -36.79 -46.45 20.65
N ILE A 22 -36.37 -45.35 21.27
CA ILE A 22 -35.75 -45.13 22.59
C ILE A 22 -36.23 -46.14 23.66
N PRO A 23 -35.43 -46.42 24.71
CA PRO A 23 -35.60 -45.72 26.00
C PRO A 23 -34.22 -45.38 26.63
N SER A 24 -34.02 -44.49 27.59
CA SER A 24 -34.75 -43.41 28.25
C SER A 24 -33.81 -42.89 29.35
N ASN A 25 -33.74 -41.58 29.56
CA ASN A 25 -33.82 -41.02 30.91
C ASN A 25 -34.36 -39.59 30.81
N ILE A 26 -35.49 -39.42 31.50
CA ILE A 26 -36.35 -38.25 31.67
C ILE A 26 -36.08 -37.78 33.13
N ILE A 27 -36.13 -36.49 33.48
CA ILE A 27 -37.28 -35.76 34.04
C ILE A 27 -36.83 -34.28 34.17
N LEU A 28 -37.40 -33.31 33.42
CA LEU A 28 -38.65 -32.51 33.62
C LEU A 28 -38.50 -31.46 34.74
N THR A 29 -39.06 -30.24 34.77
CA THR A 29 -39.94 -29.40 33.92
C THR A 29 -40.16 -28.06 34.65
N ASN A 30 -40.55 -26.98 33.96
CA ASN A 30 -41.93 -26.45 34.04
C ASN A 30 -42.17 -25.21 33.18
N HIS A 31 -43.43 -25.10 32.77
CA HIS A 31 -44.00 -24.40 31.63
C HIS A 31 -44.96 -23.27 32.16
N PRO A 32 -45.97 -22.73 31.43
CA PRO A 32 -46.11 -21.29 31.20
C PRO A 32 -47.39 -20.62 31.78
N SER A 33 -47.57 -19.34 31.41
CA SER A 33 -48.83 -18.64 31.04
C SER A 33 -49.61 -17.78 32.07
N VAL A 34 -49.72 -16.49 31.68
CA VAL A 34 -50.92 -15.60 31.57
C VAL A 34 -51.81 -15.36 32.80
N ASN A 35 -51.94 -14.07 33.22
CA ASN A 35 -53.22 -13.40 33.47
C ASN A 35 -53.10 -11.86 33.69
N THR A 36 -53.73 -11.12 32.77
CA THR A 36 -54.59 -9.91 32.89
C THR A 36 -54.52 -8.93 34.08
N LEU A 37 -54.33 -7.64 33.71
CA LEU A 37 -55.12 -6.40 34.03
C LEU A 37 -55.51 -6.08 35.49
N VAL A 38 -55.23 -4.82 35.91
CA VAL A 38 -56.20 -3.78 36.40
C VAL A 38 -55.45 -2.53 36.92
N ASN A 39 -55.75 -1.36 36.30
CA ASN A 39 -56.02 0.01 36.81
C ASN A 39 -55.51 0.46 38.21
N ASN A 40 -55.22 1.73 38.55
CA ASN A 40 -55.39 3.06 37.94
C ASN A 40 -54.68 4.14 38.82
N SER A 41 -54.53 5.37 38.27
CA SER A 41 -54.54 6.72 38.92
C SER A 41 -53.45 7.08 39.98
N ILE A 42 -52.53 8.05 39.77
CA ILE A 42 -52.58 9.55 39.69
C ILE A 42 -52.23 10.27 41.03
N ASN A 43 -51.22 11.17 40.93
CA ASN A 43 -50.94 12.45 41.62
C ASN A 43 -49.76 12.63 42.64
N ILE A 44 -48.75 13.40 42.16
CA ILE A 44 -48.13 14.65 42.67
C ILE A 44 -47.40 14.64 44.05
N SER A 45 -46.07 14.76 44.09
CA SER A 45 -45.30 16.04 44.24
C SER A 45 -43.79 15.86 44.56
N THR A 46 -42.98 16.70 43.90
CA THR A 46 -41.74 17.41 44.34
C THR A 46 -40.42 16.67 44.68
N ASP A 47 -39.44 17.02 43.84
CA ASP A 47 -38.08 17.52 44.15
C ASP A 47 -36.83 16.63 44.09
N ALA A 48 -35.93 17.14 43.24
CA ALA A 48 -34.46 17.24 43.39
C ALA A 48 -33.53 16.22 42.69
N TYR A 49 -32.83 16.76 41.69
CA TYR A 49 -31.40 16.62 41.38
C TYR A 49 -30.83 15.35 40.69
N VAL A 50 -30.50 15.56 39.40
CA VAL A 50 -29.19 15.34 38.73
C VAL A 50 -28.58 13.92 38.73
N ASN A 51 -28.64 13.23 37.59
CA ASN A 51 -27.47 12.97 36.71
C ASN A 51 -27.79 12.09 35.48
N THR A 52 -27.44 12.64 34.30
CA THR A 52 -26.87 12.01 33.09
C THR A 52 -27.05 10.50 32.85
N SER A 53 -27.85 10.15 31.84
CA SER A 53 -27.48 9.13 30.83
C SER A 53 -28.41 9.24 29.60
N LEU A 54 -27.91 8.70 28.48
CA LEU A 54 -28.54 8.45 27.18
C LEU A 54 -28.32 9.48 26.07
N ASP A 55 -27.34 9.16 25.21
CA ASP A 55 -27.62 9.03 23.78
C ASP A 55 -26.75 7.91 23.15
N THR A 56 -27.01 6.66 23.58
CA THR A 56 -26.42 5.42 23.02
C THR A 56 -27.46 4.58 22.26
N SER A 57 -28.72 5.01 22.23
CA SER A 57 -29.81 4.37 21.50
C SER A 57 -29.73 4.65 19.99
N SER A 58 -29.32 5.86 19.61
CA SER A 58 -29.31 6.30 18.21
C SER A 58 -28.26 5.56 17.37
N SER A 59 -27.06 5.28 17.92
CA SER A 59 -26.01 4.52 17.21
C SER A 59 -26.23 3.01 17.18
N ARG A 60 -26.97 2.44 18.15
CA ARG A 60 -27.38 1.02 18.15
C ARG A 60 -28.45 0.74 17.10
N ILE A 61 -29.42 1.65 16.92
CA ILE A 61 -30.50 1.50 15.94
C ILE A 61 -29.93 1.56 14.51
N ILE A 62 -28.98 2.47 14.25
CA ILE A 62 -28.33 2.61 12.93
C ILE A 62 -27.56 1.33 12.54
N ASN A 63 -26.88 0.68 13.49
CA ASN A 63 -26.10 -0.54 13.22
C ASN A 63 -26.96 -1.81 13.06
N LEU A 64 -28.08 -1.91 13.78
CA LEU A 64 -29.08 -2.98 13.58
C LEU A 64 -29.79 -2.83 12.23
N GLN A 65 -30.08 -1.59 11.81
CA GLN A 65 -30.61 -1.32 10.47
C GLN A 65 -29.61 -1.70 9.37
N ALA A 66 -28.33 -1.38 9.53
CA ALA A 66 -27.31 -1.76 8.54
C ALA A 66 -27.17 -3.28 8.39
N GLU A 67 -27.22 -4.04 9.49
CA GLU A 67 -27.16 -5.51 9.45
C GLU A 67 -28.41 -6.13 8.81
N GLN A 68 -29.61 -5.63 9.16
CA GLN A 68 -30.85 -6.03 8.52
C GLN A 68 -30.84 -5.67 7.03
N GLN A 69 -30.29 -4.53 6.66
CA GLN A 69 -30.10 -4.13 5.26
C GLN A 69 -29.13 -5.05 4.52
N ILE A 70 -28.02 -5.48 5.13
CA ILE A 70 -27.08 -6.45 4.53
C ILE A 70 -27.76 -7.80 4.30
N LYS A 71 -28.48 -8.31 5.32
CA LYS A 71 -29.21 -9.57 5.23
C LYS A 71 -30.28 -9.49 4.15
N GLN A 72 -31.07 -8.42 4.15
CA GLN A 72 -32.11 -8.18 3.16
C GLN A 72 -31.53 -8.05 1.76
N TYR A 73 -30.41 -7.34 1.59
CA TYR A 73 -29.72 -7.19 0.31
C TYR A 73 -29.12 -8.50 -0.20
N LEU A 74 -28.57 -9.34 0.68
CA LEU A 74 -28.10 -10.68 0.32
C LEU A 74 -29.26 -11.58 -0.10
N ILE A 75 -30.39 -11.51 0.60
CA ILE A 75 -31.61 -12.25 0.26
C ILE A 75 -32.15 -11.77 -1.10
N GLU A 76 -32.22 -10.47 -1.34
CA GLU A 76 -32.63 -9.87 -2.61
C GLU A 76 -31.68 -10.28 -3.74
N ALA A 77 -30.37 -10.19 -3.54
CA ALA A 77 -29.37 -10.60 -4.53
C ALA A 77 -29.44 -12.11 -4.85
N LEU A 78 -29.73 -12.96 -3.86
CA LEU A 78 -29.96 -14.39 -4.05
C LEU A 78 -31.27 -14.66 -4.80
N ASN A 79 -32.34 -13.95 -4.47
CA ASN A 79 -33.64 -14.06 -5.16
C ASN A 79 -33.54 -13.61 -6.62
N ASP A 80 -32.84 -12.51 -6.88
CA ASP A 80 -32.63 -11.97 -8.21
C ASP A 80 -31.75 -12.89 -9.07
N TRP A 81 -30.73 -13.49 -8.46
CA TRP A 81 -29.92 -14.55 -9.09
C TRP A 81 -30.77 -15.79 -9.41
N CYS A 82 -31.58 -16.28 -8.47
CA CYS A 82 -32.50 -17.39 -8.70
C CYS A 82 -33.50 -17.10 -9.83
N LYS A 83 -34.01 -15.86 -9.92
CA LYS A 83 -34.92 -15.42 -10.98
C LYS A 83 -34.23 -15.43 -12.35
N LYS A 84 -33.03 -14.87 -12.47
CA LYS A 84 -32.23 -14.88 -13.72
C LYS A 84 -31.86 -16.29 -14.18
N MET A 85 -31.62 -17.21 -13.23
CA MET A 85 -31.37 -18.62 -13.54
C MET A 85 -32.63 -19.36 -14.01
N ASN A 86 -33.80 -19.01 -13.49
CA ASN A 86 -35.09 -19.53 -13.97
C ASN A 86 -35.41 -19.01 -15.39
N GLU A 87 -35.05 -17.78 -15.71
CA GLU A 87 -35.25 -17.17 -17.04
C GLU A 87 -34.32 -17.78 -18.12
N ASN A 88 -33.14 -18.28 -17.74
CA ASN A 88 -32.17 -18.89 -18.66
C ASN A 88 -32.41 -20.36 -19.02
N ASN A 89 -33.58 -20.94 -18.70
CA ASN A 89 -34.07 -22.25 -19.20
C ASN A 89 -33.12 -23.46 -19.01
N ASP A 90 -32.24 -23.44 -18.01
CA ASP A 90 -31.36 -24.57 -17.69
C ASP A 90 -32.11 -25.60 -16.82
N LYS A 91 -33.07 -26.31 -17.42
CA LYS A 91 -34.07 -27.19 -16.77
C LYS A 91 -33.52 -28.40 -15.98
N ASN A 92 -32.20 -28.58 -15.90
CA ASN A 92 -31.56 -29.78 -15.32
C ASN A 92 -30.75 -29.56 -14.04
N LYS A 93 -30.86 -28.41 -13.37
CA LYS A 93 -30.28 -28.23 -12.03
C LYS A 93 -31.37 -28.06 -10.99
N ASN A 94 -31.25 -28.76 -9.86
CA ASN A 94 -32.02 -28.48 -8.65
C ASN A 94 -31.72 -27.05 -8.19
N ILE A 95 -32.50 -26.08 -8.67
CA ILE A 95 -32.38 -24.68 -8.27
C ILE A 95 -32.84 -24.55 -6.82
N LEU A 96 -32.02 -23.91 -6.01
CA LEU A 96 -32.31 -23.66 -4.61
C LEU A 96 -33.54 -22.75 -4.50
N LYS A 97 -34.63 -23.22 -3.89
CA LYS A 97 -35.77 -22.37 -3.53
C LYS A 97 -35.65 -22.01 -2.06
N LEU A 98 -35.31 -20.75 -1.78
CA LEU A 98 -35.39 -20.21 -0.42
C LEU A 98 -36.86 -20.11 -0.03
N GLN A 99 -37.20 -20.58 1.16
CA GLN A 99 -38.54 -20.49 1.73
C GLN A 99 -38.60 -19.31 2.68
N GLU A 100 -39.65 -18.50 2.57
CA GLU A 100 -39.93 -17.44 3.55
C GLU A 100 -40.08 -18.04 4.95
N ASN A 101 -39.59 -17.32 5.97
CA ASN A 101 -39.60 -17.73 7.39
C ASN A 101 -38.74 -18.95 7.75
N THR A 102 -37.69 -19.24 6.97
CA THR A 102 -36.67 -20.24 7.32
C THR A 102 -35.34 -19.55 7.63
N ASP A 103 -34.77 -19.85 8.79
CA ASP A 103 -33.44 -19.35 9.17
C ASP A 103 -32.34 -20.09 8.39
N TYR A 104 -31.57 -19.35 7.60
CA TYR A 104 -30.44 -19.86 6.83
C TYR A 104 -29.13 -19.34 7.41
N GLU A 105 -28.18 -20.24 7.65
CA GLU A 105 -26.77 -19.93 7.88
C GLU A 105 -26.07 -19.84 6.51
N ILE A 106 -25.62 -18.64 6.12
CA ILE A 106 -24.89 -18.41 4.87
C ILE A 106 -23.39 -18.34 5.18
N ILE A 107 -22.63 -19.29 4.65
CA ILE A 107 -21.18 -19.40 4.80
C ILE A 107 -20.54 -19.09 3.45
N VAL A 108 -19.83 -17.97 3.35
CA VAL A 108 -19.10 -17.60 2.13
C VAL A 108 -17.69 -18.21 2.19
N ASP A 109 -17.45 -19.24 1.38
CA ASP A 109 -16.12 -19.82 1.18
C ASP A 109 -15.42 -19.12 0.01
N ILE A 110 -14.64 -18.11 0.37
CA ILE A 110 -13.88 -17.29 -0.56
C ILE A 110 -12.82 -18.14 -1.30
N ASN A 111 -12.29 -19.21 -0.67
CA ASN A 111 -11.23 -20.05 -1.24
C ASN A 111 -11.74 -21.04 -2.28
N GLY A 112 -12.91 -21.62 -2.03
CA GLY A 112 -13.57 -22.50 -2.99
C GLY A 112 -14.24 -21.73 -4.12
N ASN A 113 -14.34 -20.40 -3.99
CA ASN A 113 -15.26 -19.55 -4.73
C ASN A 113 -16.65 -20.21 -4.66
N LYS A 114 -17.18 -20.31 -3.44
CA LYS A 114 -18.43 -21.01 -3.12
C LYS A 114 -19.22 -20.26 -2.06
N VAL A 115 -20.55 -20.31 -2.15
CA VAL A 115 -21.43 -19.92 -1.04
C VAL A 115 -22.19 -21.15 -0.58
N LEU A 116 -22.01 -21.46 0.69
CA LEU A 116 -22.73 -22.52 1.37
C LEU A 116 -23.95 -21.92 2.05
N ILE A 117 -25.12 -22.44 1.72
CA ILE A 117 -26.37 -22.08 2.40
C ILE A 117 -26.79 -23.31 3.19
N ARG A 118 -26.86 -23.17 4.51
CA ARG A 118 -27.21 -24.23 5.44
C ARG A 118 -28.53 -23.87 6.14
N CYS A 119 -29.53 -24.71 6.00
CA CYS A 119 -30.79 -24.57 6.73
C CYS A 119 -30.66 -25.19 8.14
N GLN A 120 -31.41 -24.70 9.12
CA GLN A 120 -31.50 -25.30 10.47
C GLN A 120 -31.89 -26.79 10.46
N CYS A 121 -32.55 -27.27 9.40
CA CYS A 121 -32.84 -28.71 9.24
C CYS A 121 -31.60 -29.56 8.86
N GLY A 122 -30.42 -28.94 8.74
CA GLY A 122 -29.17 -29.61 8.38
C GLY A 122 -28.91 -29.74 6.88
N ALA A 123 -29.86 -29.34 6.03
CA ALA A 123 -29.69 -29.34 4.59
C ALA A 123 -28.68 -28.26 4.17
N THR A 124 -27.64 -28.67 3.43
CA THR A 124 -26.61 -27.79 2.86
C THR A 124 -26.72 -27.75 1.35
N SER A 125 -26.53 -26.57 0.77
CA SER A 125 -26.33 -26.41 -0.67
C SER A 125 -25.11 -25.54 -0.94
N THR A 126 -24.40 -25.84 -2.02
CA THR A 126 -23.12 -25.21 -2.36
C THR A 126 -23.22 -24.60 -3.75
N LEU A 127 -23.17 -23.28 -3.83
CA LEU A 127 -23.08 -22.53 -5.09
C LEU A 127 -21.62 -22.52 -5.55
N GLY A 128 -21.30 -22.89 -6.81
CA GLY A 128 -19.91 -23.13 -7.23
C GLY A 128 -19.50 -22.72 -8.65
N ARG A 129 -18.28 -22.16 -8.69
CA ARG A 129 -17.24 -22.03 -9.75
C ARG A 129 -17.37 -21.14 -10.99
N LYS A 130 -18.53 -20.81 -11.56
CA LYS A 130 -18.58 -19.83 -12.68
C LYS A 130 -19.26 -18.49 -12.37
N GLU A 131 -19.96 -18.39 -11.25
CA GLU A 131 -20.92 -17.29 -11.01
C GLU A 131 -20.69 -16.50 -9.71
N ASN A 132 -19.60 -16.78 -8.98
CA ASN A 132 -19.26 -16.05 -7.74
C ASN A 132 -18.63 -14.68 -7.94
N THR A 133 -18.42 -14.26 -9.20
CA THR A 133 -18.12 -12.86 -9.51
C THR A 133 -19.24 -11.93 -9.04
N TYR A 134 -20.50 -12.37 -9.06
CA TYR A 134 -21.65 -11.56 -8.65
C TYR A 134 -21.65 -11.30 -7.13
N LEU A 135 -21.48 -12.33 -6.31
CA LEU A 135 -21.46 -12.21 -4.85
C LEU A 135 -20.20 -11.46 -4.36
N LEU A 136 -19.03 -11.72 -4.95
CA LEU A 136 -17.83 -10.93 -4.66
C LEU A 136 -17.98 -9.48 -5.13
N SER A 137 -18.60 -9.23 -6.29
CA SER A 137 -18.87 -7.85 -6.75
C SER A 137 -19.84 -7.11 -5.84
N ASN A 138 -20.88 -7.77 -5.36
CA ASN A 138 -21.85 -7.18 -4.44
C ASN A 138 -21.26 -6.97 -3.04
N TYR A 139 -20.46 -7.92 -2.56
CA TYR A 139 -19.72 -7.77 -1.31
C TYR A 139 -18.70 -6.63 -1.40
N LEU A 140 -17.94 -6.53 -2.50
CA LEU A 140 -17.01 -5.43 -2.71
C LEU A 140 -17.75 -4.10 -2.87
N ARG A 141 -18.84 -4.01 -3.65
CA ARG A 141 -19.67 -2.80 -3.75
C ARG A 141 -20.21 -2.35 -2.40
N HIS A 142 -20.61 -3.31 -1.56
CA HIS A 142 -21.10 -3.03 -0.22
C HIS A 142 -19.96 -2.58 0.71
N LEU A 143 -18.82 -3.27 0.69
CA LEU A 143 -17.62 -2.87 1.44
C LEU A 143 -17.10 -1.49 1.03
N THR A 144 -17.22 -1.14 -0.25
CA THR A 144 -16.77 0.16 -0.75
C THR A 144 -17.82 1.24 -0.52
N ASN A 145 -19.08 0.90 -0.21
CA ASN A 145 -20.19 1.87 -0.13
C ASN A 145 -20.21 2.83 -1.34
N GLN A 146 -19.93 2.31 -2.55
CA GLN A 146 -19.75 3.10 -3.79
C GLN A 146 -18.63 4.15 -3.74
N SER A 147 -17.78 4.15 -2.70
CA SER A 147 -16.62 5.02 -2.61
C SER A 147 -15.54 4.58 -3.61
N PRO A 148 -14.81 5.54 -4.20
CA PRO A 148 -13.64 5.21 -5.01
C PRO A 148 -12.62 4.42 -4.21
N CYS A 149 -11.86 3.57 -4.89
CA CYS A 149 -10.89 2.67 -4.28
C CYS A 149 -9.47 2.95 -4.77
N PHE A 150 -8.49 2.65 -3.93
CA PHE A 150 -7.07 2.65 -4.28
C PHE A 150 -6.51 1.23 -4.24
N ILE A 151 -5.54 0.93 -5.09
CA ILE A 151 -4.88 -0.38 -5.11
C ILE A 151 -3.43 -0.22 -4.69
N ALA A 152 -3.06 -0.93 -3.64
CA ALA A 152 -1.67 -1.09 -3.23
C ALA A 152 -1.08 -2.35 -3.86
N GLU A 153 0.08 -2.23 -4.47
CA GLU A 153 0.87 -3.31 -5.02
C GLU A 153 2.27 -3.29 -4.41
N ASP A 154 2.72 -4.44 -3.92
CA ASP A 154 4.04 -4.60 -3.33
C ASP A 154 4.48 -6.07 -3.31
N THR A 155 5.78 -6.30 -3.20
CA THR A 155 6.41 -7.60 -3.24
C THR A 155 7.23 -7.87 -1.98
N THR A 156 7.17 -9.10 -1.49
CA THR A 156 7.90 -9.50 -0.28
C THR A 156 8.70 -10.79 -0.49
N ALA A 157 9.87 -10.89 0.14
CA ALA A 157 10.70 -12.10 0.06
C ALA A 157 10.01 -13.31 0.70
N VAL A 158 10.17 -14.48 0.07
CA VAL A 158 9.62 -15.76 0.54
C VAL A 158 10.68 -16.85 0.54
N VAL A 159 10.45 -17.90 1.33
CA VAL A 159 11.26 -19.11 1.27
C VAL A 159 11.05 -19.77 -0.08
N SER A 160 12.12 -19.86 -0.89
CA SER A 160 12.09 -20.39 -2.25
C SER A 160 11.91 -21.91 -2.27
N LYS A 161 10.67 -22.35 -2.05
CA LYS A 161 10.29 -23.76 -1.93
C LYS A 161 8.98 -24.04 -2.64
N VAL A 162 9.03 -25.05 -3.50
CA VAL A 162 7.85 -25.62 -4.16
C VAL A 162 7.18 -26.61 -3.23
N THR A 163 5.86 -26.50 -3.11
CA THR A 163 5.03 -27.30 -2.20
C THR A 163 3.81 -27.79 -2.96
N TYR A 164 3.45 -29.06 -2.78
CA TYR A 164 2.21 -29.59 -3.34
C TYR A 164 1.02 -29.19 -2.46
N ASP A 165 0.01 -28.56 -3.07
CA ASP A 165 -1.29 -28.30 -2.44
C ASP A 165 -2.28 -29.37 -2.87
N THR A 166 -2.66 -30.21 -1.91
CA THR A 166 -3.62 -31.30 -2.08
C THR A 166 -5.03 -30.79 -2.38
N THR A 167 -5.37 -29.57 -1.96
CA THR A 167 -6.71 -29.01 -2.12
C THR A 167 -6.97 -28.61 -3.57
N SER A 168 -5.98 -27.98 -4.21
CA SER A 168 -6.10 -27.53 -5.60
C SER A 168 -5.45 -28.48 -6.62
N ASN A 169 -4.76 -29.53 -6.17
CA ASN A 169 -3.94 -30.44 -6.99
C ASN A 169 -2.89 -29.68 -7.82
N LYS A 170 -2.07 -28.87 -7.14
CA LYS A 170 -1.09 -27.97 -7.77
C LYS A 170 0.23 -27.94 -7.05
N PHE A 171 1.29 -27.61 -7.78
CA PHE A 171 2.60 -27.30 -7.22
C PHE A 171 2.75 -25.78 -7.10
N ILE A 172 2.89 -25.29 -5.88
CA ILE A 172 2.94 -23.86 -5.54
C ILE A 172 4.34 -23.51 -5.05
N GLY A 173 4.93 -22.47 -5.63
CA GLY A 173 6.27 -21.97 -5.28
C GLY A 173 7.21 -21.82 -6.49
N PHE A 174 6.76 -22.20 -7.69
CA PHE A 174 7.37 -21.74 -8.94
C PHE A 174 6.95 -20.29 -9.25
N ALA A 175 7.79 -19.55 -9.95
CA ALA A 175 7.40 -18.26 -10.52
C ALA A 175 6.35 -18.49 -11.60
N LEU A 176 5.23 -17.76 -11.53
CA LEU A 176 4.18 -17.89 -12.54
C LEU A 176 4.53 -17.07 -13.78
N PRO A 177 4.39 -17.63 -15.00
CA PRO A 177 4.50 -16.85 -16.22
C PRO A 177 3.37 -15.81 -16.26
N LEU A 178 3.63 -14.67 -16.90
CA LEU A 178 2.64 -13.62 -17.11
C LEU A 178 1.95 -13.80 -18.46
N ASP A 179 0.68 -13.43 -18.53
CA ASP A 179 -0.07 -13.30 -19.78
C ASP A 179 0.11 -11.92 -20.42
N ASP A 180 -0.53 -11.69 -21.57
CA ASP A 180 -0.49 -10.40 -22.28
C ASP A 180 -1.10 -9.24 -21.46
N ASN A 181 -1.86 -9.53 -20.38
CA ASN A 181 -2.36 -8.52 -19.46
C ASN A 181 -1.40 -8.26 -18.30
N GLY A 182 -0.19 -8.83 -18.32
CA GLY A 182 0.78 -8.73 -17.23
C GLY A 182 0.35 -9.45 -15.96
N PHE A 183 -0.64 -10.35 -16.02
CA PHE A 183 -1.16 -11.13 -14.89
C PHE A 183 -0.58 -12.54 -14.88
N PRO A 184 -0.33 -13.15 -13.70
CA PRO A 184 0.07 -14.54 -13.62
C PRO A 184 -0.96 -15.48 -14.27
N ILE A 185 -0.49 -16.38 -15.12
CA ILE A 185 -1.31 -17.43 -15.73
C ILE A 185 -1.71 -18.45 -14.66
N ALA A 186 -3.00 -18.42 -14.29
CA ALA A 186 -3.54 -19.33 -13.29
C ALA A 186 -3.43 -20.79 -13.75
N ASN A 187 -3.20 -21.69 -12.79
CA ASN A 187 -3.11 -23.15 -13.02
C ASN A 187 -1.93 -23.62 -13.88
N SER A 188 -0.91 -22.80 -14.12
CA SER A 188 0.27 -23.17 -14.92
C SER A 188 0.97 -24.46 -14.48
N TYR A 189 0.97 -24.76 -13.17
CA TYR A 189 1.69 -25.90 -12.60
C TYR A 189 0.75 -26.92 -11.93
N SER A 190 -0.16 -27.49 -12.72
CA SER A 190 -0.99 -28.64 -12.34
C SER A 190 -0.71 -29.81 -13.29
N THR A 191 -0.32 -30.96 -12.74
CA THR A 191 -0.03 -32.16 -13.53
C THR A 191 -0.22 -33.41 -12.69
N GLU A 192 -0.57 -34.52 -13.36
CA GLU A 192 -0.56 -35.87 -12.79
C GLU A 192 0.67 -36.67 -13.28
N SER A 193 1.51 -36.08 -14.15
CA SER A 193 2.70 -36.72 -14.72
C SER A 193 3.96 -36.34 -13.95
N PHE A 194 4.68 -37.35 -13.47
CA PHE A 194 5.99 -37.15 -12.82
C PHE A 194 7.02 -36.51 -13.77
N SER A 195 7.06 -36.91 -15.04
CA SER A 195 8.00 -36.34 -16.02
C SER A 195 7.78 -34.85 -16.25
N CYS A 196 6.52 -34.41 -16.26
CA CYS A 196 6.18 -32.99 -16.37
C CYS A 196 6.61 -32.20 -15.13
N LEU A 197 6.47 -32.79 -13.94
CA LEU A 197 6.97 -32.21 -12.71
C LEU A 197 8.51 -32.10 -12.70
N GLU A 198 9.21 -33.14 -13.14
CA GLU A 198 10.67 -33.17 -13.26
C GLU A 198 11.18 -32.09 -14.21
N GLU A 199 10.52 -31.92 -15.36
CA GLU A 199 10.80 -30.86 -16.32
C GLU A 199 10.69 -29.47 -15.69
N TRP A 200 9.62 -29.20 -14.92
CA TRP A 200 9.46 -27.91 -14.24
C TRP A 200 10.54 -27.66 -13.20
N TYR A 201 10.93 -28.69 -12.42
CA TYR A 201 11.99 -28.54 -11.43
C TYR A 201 13.36 -28.22 -12.04
N SER A 202 13.61 -28.65 -13.27
CA SER A 202 14.84 -28.35 -14.01
C SER A 202 14.80 -26.99 -14.71
N ASN A 203 13.65 -26.59 -15.25
CA ASN A 203 13.56 -25.47 -16.20
C ASN A 203 12.86 -24.21 -15.66
N VAL A 204 12.02 -24.34 -14.62
CA VAL A 204 11.20 -23.23 -14.12
C VAL A 204 11.84 -22.63 -12.87
N PRO A 205 12.09 -21.31 -12.82
CA PRO A 205 12.62 -20.67 -11.64
C PRO A 205 11.64 -20.78 -10.47
N ARG A 206 12.19 -21.06 -9.29
CA ARG A 206 11.42 -20.99 -8.04
C ARG A 206 11.17 -19.52 -7.69
N ALA A 207 9.97 -19.23 -7.18
CA ALA A 207 9.65 -17.91 -6.67
C ALA A 207 10.60 -17.57 -5.51
N LYS A 208 11.20 -16.39 -5.57
CA LYS A 208 11.99 -15.80 -4.48
C LYS A 208 11.20 -14.74 -3.74
N SER A 209 10.17 -14.20 -4.41
CA SER A 209 9.30 -13.19 -3.85
C SER A 209 7.84 -13.52 -4.12
N LEU A 210 6.97 -12.88 -3.36
CA LEU A 210 5.53 -12.93 -3.52
C LEU A 210 5.02 -11.51 -3.78
N ASN A 211 4.39 -11.29 -4.93
CA ASN A 211 3.72 -10.04 -5.24
C ASN A 211 2.26 -10.13 -4.76
N ALA A 212 1.74 -9.04 -4.20
CA ALA A 212 0.38 -8.94 -3.71
C ALA A 212 -0.29 -7.63 -4.10
N TYR A 213 -1.61 -7.71 -4.35
CA TYR A 213 -2.47 -6.57 -4.65
C TYR A 213 -3.55 -6.46 -3.59
N LEU A 214 -3.65 -5.30 -2.95
CA LEU A 214 -4.71 -5.01 -1.99
C LEU A 214 -5.54 -3.83 -2.45
N ILE A 215 -6.87 -3.96 -2.34
CA ILE A 215 -7.80 -2.85 -2.58
C ILE A 215 -8.21 -2.20 -1.26
N GLN A 216 -8.26 -0.87 -1.27
CA GLN A 216 -8.61 -0.03 -0.13
C GLN A 216 -9.71 0.97 -0.53
N PRO A 217 -10.88 0.97 0.13
CA PRO A 217 -11.88 2.01 -0.05
C PRO A 217 -11.37 3.35 0.48
N LEU A 218 -11.66 4.47 -0.22
CA LEU A 218 -11.27 5.81 0.21
C LEU A 218 -12.27 6.47 1.20
N SER A 219 -13.36 5.78 1.57
CA SER A 219 -14.44 6.33 2.42
C SER A 219 -13.94 6.94 3.74
N SER A 220 -14.70 7.84 4.36
CA SER A 220 -14.40 8.37 5.71
C SER A 220 -14.38 7.28 6.81
N ALA A 221 -15.01 6.14 6.54
CA ALA A 221 -14.90 4.91 7.35
C ALA A 221 -13.64 4.08 7.03
N ALA A 222 -12.75 4.52 6.14
CA ALA A 222 -11.54 3.79 5.73
C ALA A 222 -10.61 3.43 6.89
N ASN A 223 -10.62 4.22 7.97
CA ASN A 223 -9.89 3.89 9.19
C ASN A 223 -10.42 2.62 9.90
N ASN A 224 -11.64 2.19 9.57
CA ASN A 224 -12.30 0.98 10.10
C ASN A 224 -12.49 -0.11 9.03
N THR A 225 -12.32 0.17 7.74
CA THR A 225 -12.41 -0.87 6.69
C THR A 225 -11.04 -1.47 6.44
N SER A 226 -10.90 -2.77 6.68
CA SER A 226 -9.66 -3.48 6.39
C SER A 226 -9.44 -3.60 4.87
N PRO A 227 -8.19 -3.49 4.40
CA PRO A 227 -7.84 -3.73 3.02
C PRO A 227 -8.18 -5.16 2.61
N PHE A 228 -8.56 -5.34 1.36
CA PHE A 228 -8.93 -6.66 0.83
C PHE A 228 -7.88 -7.16 -0.16
N LEU A 229 -7.37 -8.37 0.05
CA LEU A 229 -6.43 -9.00 -0.88
C LEU A 229 -7.16 -9.37 -2.18
N LEU A 230 -6.75 -8.78 -3.30
CA LEU A 230 -7.26 -9.09 -4.62
C LEU A 230 -6.58 -10.32 -5.23
N SER A 231 -5.26 -10.36 -5.15
CA SER A 231 -4.45 -11.44 -5.71
C SER A 231 -3.08 -11.46 -5.03
N ALA A 232 -2.48 -12.64 -4.95
CA ALA A 232 -1.11 -12.84 -4.51
C ALA A 232 -0.50 -14.04 -5.24
N TYR A 233 0.76 -13.92 -5.66
CA TYR A 233 1.43 -14.96 -6.45
C TYR A 233 2.95 -14.92 -6.31
N GLY A 234 3.57 -16.08 -6.52
CA GLY A 234 5.02 -16.21 -6.55
C GLY A 234 5.60 -15.63 -7.84
N THR A 235 6.66 -14.84 -7.69
CA THR A 235 7.37 -14.18 -8.79
C THR A 235 8.88 -14.36 -8.63
N ASP A 236 9.59 -14.30 -9.75
CA ASP A 236 11.04 -14.16 -9.81
C ASP A 236 11.49 -12.70 -9.97
N ASN A 237 10.53 -11.76 -9.93
CA ASN A 237 10.74 -10.32 -10.06
C ASN A 237 11.34 -9.93 -11.41
N LYS A 238 11.06 -10.67 -12.50
CA LYS A 238 11.53 -10.36 -13.87
C LYS A 238 10.47 -9.75 -14.80
N PHE A 239 9.46 -9.08 -14.24
CA PHE A 239 8.46 -8.36 -15.05
C PHE A 239 9.02 -7.02 -15.53
N GLU A 240 8.45 -6.53 -16.63
CA GLU A 240 8.78 -5.25 -17.24
C GLU A 240 7.72 -4.18 -16.92
N SER A 241 8.05 -2.92 -17.23
CA SER A 241 7.13 -1.79 -17.02
C SER A 241 5.86 -1.90 -17.87
N SER A 242 5.94 -2.51 -19.07
CA SER A 242 4.79 -2.79 -19.92
C SER A 242 3.82 -3.79 -19.29
N ASP A 243 4.33 -4.78 -18.56
CA ASP A 243 3.49 -5.75 -17.83
C ASP A 243 2.70 -5.04 -16.73
N VAL A 244 3.33 -4.09 -16.04
CA VAL A 244 2.68 -3.28 -15.00
C VAL A 244 1.54 -2.44 -15.58
N ILE A 245 1.78 -1.72 -16.68
CA ILE A 245 0.75 -0.90 -17.34
C ILE A 245 -0.43 -1.76 -17.79
N SER A 246 -0.14 -2.87 -18.48
CA SER A 246 -1.16 -3.79 -18.99
C SER A 246 -2.02 -4.35 -17.85
N ARG A 247 -1.37 -4.65 -16.72
CA ARG A 247 -2.02 -5.16 -15.51
C ARG A 247 -2.92 -4.12 -14.85
N TRP A 248 -2.43 -2.90 -14.64
CA TRP A 248 -3.24 -1.82 -14.06
C TRP A 248 -4.45 -1.49 -14.93
N HIS A 249 -4.26 -1.43 -16.25
CA HIS A 249 -5.35 -1.24 -17.20
C HIS A 249 -6.38 -2.38 -17.12
N HIS A 250 -5.93 -3.63 -17.09
CA HIS A 250 -6.80 -4.79 -16.95
C HIS A 250 -7.58 -4.77 -15.63
N ILE A 251 -6.92 -4.43 -14.51
CA ILE A 251 -7.59 -4.27 -13.21
C ILE A 251 -8.67 -3.19 -13.31
N HIS A 252 -8.33 -2.01 -13.82
CA HIS A 252 -9.27 -0.91 -13.97
C HIS A 252 -10.53 -1.35 -14.74
N GLN A 253 -10.36 -1.97 -15.92
CA GLN A 253 -11.46 -2.48 -16.73
C GLN A 253 -12.31 -3.54 -16.00
N LYS A 254 -11.69 -4.51 -15.32
CA LYS A 254 -12.41 -5.58 -14.61
C LYS A 254 -13.24 -5.06 -13.44
N PHE A 255 -12.77 -4.04 -12.74
CA PHE A 255 -13.50 -3.41 -11.66
C PHE A 255 -14.59 -2.46 -12.17
N LYS A 256 -14.32 -1.72 -13.25
CA LYS A 256 -15.33 -0.90 -13.90
C LYS A 256 -16.51 -1.71 -14.41
N ALA A 257 -16.28 -2.87 -15.01
CA ALA A 257 -17.34 -3.80 -15.44
C ALA A 257 -18.21 -4.29 -14.27
N LYS A 258 -17.73 -4.11 -13.03
CA LYS A 258 -18.44 -4.42 -11.78
C LYS A 258 -18.91 -3.16 -11.06
N ASP A 259 -18.93 -2.00 -11.70
CA ASP A 259 -19.34 -0.72 -11.09
C ASP A 259 -18.55 -0.37 -9.82
N ILE A 260 -17.25 -0.68 -9.83
CA ILE A 260 -16.31 -0.28 -8.78
C ILE A 260 -15.28 0.64 -9.42
N ARG A 261 -15.19 1.87 -8.91
CA ARG A 261 -14.26 2.89 -9.40
C ARG A 261 -12.89 2.71 -8.73
N ILE A 262 -11.89 2.33 -9.51
CA ILE A 262 -10.48 2.38 -9.09
C ILE A 262 -9.96 3.77 -9.42
N LEU A 263 -9.60 4.54 -8.40
CA LEU A 263 -9.04 5.88 -8.57
C LEU A 263 -7.55 5.84 -8.93
N GLY A 264 -6.82 4.85 -8.40
CA GLY A 264 -5.39 4.80 -8.63
C GLY A 264 -4.66 3.62 -8.00
N PHE A 265 -3.35 3.62 -8.25
CA PHE A 265 -2.41 2.58 -7.86
C PHE A 265 -1.27 3.18 -7.02
N SER A 266 -0.82 2.44 -6.00
CA SER A 266 0.37 2.80 -5.23
C SER A 266 1.34 1.65 -5.16
N THR A 267 2.62 1.96 -5.32
CA THR A 267 3.70 0.98 -5.28
C THR A 267 4.91 1.51 -4.55
N ASP A 268 5.85 0.60 -4.32
CA ASP A 268 7.20 0.93 -3.88
C ASP A 268 8.01 1.62 -4.99
N CYS A 269 9.11 2.27 -4.58
CA CYS A 269 10.01 3.05 -5.42
C CYS A 269 10.91 2.22 -6.36
N ASP A 270 10.45 1.08 -6.84
CA ASP A 270 11.13 0.29 -7.89
C ASP A 270 11.09 1.05 -9.23
N SER A 271 12.17 0.96 -10.00
CA SER A 271 12.32 1.67 -11.27
C SER A 271 11.28 1.29 -12.31
N ARG A 272 10.82 0.03 -12.35
CA ARG A 272 9.83 -0.45 -13.33
C ARG A 272 8.44 0.09 -13.04
N TYR A 273 8.05 0.12 -11.76
CA TYR A 273 6.80 0.78 -11.38
C TYR A 273 6.87 2.28 -11.66
N LEU A 274 7.99 2.94 -11.33
CA LEU A 274 8.15 4.37 -11.62
C LEU A 274 8.05 4.66 -13.13
N HIS A 275 8.66 3.85 -13.97
CA HIS A 275 8.57 3.99 -15.42
C HIS A 275 7.13 3.76 -15.92
N ALA A 276 6.44 2.73 -15.41
CA ALA A 276 5.03 2.48 -15.70
C ALA A 276 4.12 3.65 -15.28
N MET A 277 4.37 4.28 -14.13
CA MET A 277 3.64 5.47 -13.68
C MET A 277 3.90 6.66 -14.60
N ARG A 278 5.15 6.92 -14.98
CA ARG A 278 5.50 8.02 -15.89
C ARG A 278 4.79 7.89 -17.22
N ALA A 279 4.83 6.71 -17.82
CA ALA A 279 4.11 6.42 -19.05
C ALA A 279 2.61 6.60 -18.86
N SER A 280 2.01 5.95 -17.84
CA SER A 280 0.56 6.01 -17.60
C SER A 280 0.03 7.41 -17.37
N LEU A 281 0.83 8.30 -16.75
CA LEU A 281 0.43 9.66 -16.39
C LEU A 281 0.81 10.72 -17.44
N GLY A 282 1.52 10.32 -18.51
CA GLY A 282 2.12 11.25 -19.46
C GLY A 282 3.15 12.19 -18.82
N PHE A 283 3.78 11.77 -17.72
CA PHE A 283 4.71 12.58 -16.95
C PHE A 283 6.13 12.47 -17.53
N PHE A 284 6.48 13.46 -18.35
CA PHE A 284 7.65 13.42 -19.23
C PHE A 284 7.67 12.14 -20.09
N SER A 285 6.52 11.83 -20.69
CA SER A 285 6.31 10.67 -21.56
C SER A 285 5.26 11.00 -22.62
N THR A 286 5.36 10.34 -23.78
CA THR A 286 4.46 10.53 -24.93
C THR A 286 3.22 9.64 -24.89
N PHE A 287 3.12 8.72 -23.93
CA PHE A 287 1.95 7.86 -23.80
C PHE A 287 0.73 8.66 -23.28
N ALA A 288 -0.43 8.46 -23.90
CA ALA A 288 -1.69 9.10 -23.52
C ALA A 288 -2.85 8.11 -23.71
N TYR A 289 -3.74 8.04 -22.71
CA TYR A 289 -5.03 7.38 -22.88
C TYR A 289 -5.97 8.36 -23.57
N VAL A 290 -6.20 8.18 -24.88
CA VAL A 290 -7.09 9.05 -25.68
C VAL A 290 -8.46 8.38 -25.84
N ASP A 291 -9.53 9.17 -25.78
CA ASP A 291 -10.93 8.75 -26.03
C ASP A 291 -11.45 7.62 -25.11
N HIS A 292 -10.87 7.43 -23.93
CA HIS A 292 -11.38 6.44 -22.98
C HIS A 292 -12.60 7.01 -22.21
N PRO A 293 -13.73 6.28 -22.12
CA PRO A 293 -14.98 6.81 -21.56
C PRO A 293 -14.94 7.13 -20.06
N ASP A 294 -13.91 6.65 -19.37
CA ASP A 294 -13.70 6.82 -17.92
C ASP A 294 -12.58 7.81 -17.57
N LEU A 295 -12.10 8.61 -18.53
CA LEU A 295 -11.06 9.59 -18.25
C LEU A 295 -11.52 10.61 -17.21
N LEU A 296 -10.67 10.82 -16.21
CA LEU A 296 -10.69 11.97 -15.33
C LEU A 296 -10.06 13.12 -16.11
N SER A 297 -10.62 14.32 -16.01
CA SER A 297 -10.08 15.50 -16.69
C SER A 297 -9.91 16.62 -15.70
N ILE A 298 -8.86 17.43 -15.82
CA ILE A 298 -8.75 18.67 -15.05
C ILE A 298 -8.66 19.86 -15.99
N ASP A 299 -9.31 20.97 -15.61
CA ASP A 299 -9.13 22.25 -16.30
C ASP A 299 -7.90 22.95 -15.72
N LEU A 300 -6.74 22.72 -16.35
CA LEU A 300 -5.46 23.24 -15.89
C LEU A 300 -5.28 24.72 -16.30
N PRO A 301 -4.98 25.62 -15.35
CA PRO A 301 -4.65 26.99 -15.68
C PRO A 301 -3.40 27.08 -16.56
N ARG A 302 -3.43 27.90 -17.62
CA ARG A 302 -2.29 28.12 -18.52
C ARG A 302 -1.05 28.66 -17.79
N THR A 303 -1.22 29.28 -16.63
CA THR A 303 -0.13 29.81 -15.80
C THR A 303 0.65 28.73 -15.06
N TRP A 304 0.14 27.49 -14.99
CA TRP A 304 0.75 26.40 -14.22
C TRP A 304 1.86 25.69 -15.01
N SER A 305 2.88 26.45 -15.41
CA SER A 305 4.09 25.93 -16.09
C SER A 305 4.90 24.96 -15.23
N TRP A 306 4.57 24.83 -13.95
CA TRP A 306 5.17 23.87 -13.01
C TRP A 306 4.51 22.50 -13.05
N PHE A 307 3.33 22.36 -13.68
CA PHE A 307 2.55 21.13 -13.74
C PHE A 307 2.81 20.35 -15.04
N PHE A 308 3.17 19.07 -14.96
CA PHE A 308 3.71 18.28 -16.09
C PHE A 308 2.96 16.97 -16.37
N MET A 309 1.90 16.65 -15.62
CA MET A 309 1.02 15.53 -15.99
C MET A 309 0.04 15.96 -17.08
N GLN A 310 -0.41 15.00 -17.89
CA GLN A 310 -1.49 15.24 -18.85
C GLN A 310 -2.79 15.62 -18.14
N HIS A 311 -3.63 16.40 -18.83
CA HIS A 311 -4.91 16.87 -18.31
C HIS A 311 -5.91 15.74 -18.09
N GLU A 312 -5.84 14.69 -18.91
CA GLU A 312 -6.71 13.53 -18.86
C GLU A 312 -5.97 12.32 -18.31
N GLN A 313 -6.59 11.62 -17.36
CA GLN A 313 -6.00 10.48 -16.67
C GLN A 313 -7.02 9.37 -16.49
N LEU A 314 -6.65 8.14 -16.81
CA LEU A 314 -7.50 6.98 -16.52
C LEU A 314 -7.50 6.66 -15.03
N TYR A 315 -6.35 6.82 -14.39
CA TYR A 315 -6.11 6.60 -12.98
C TYR A 315 -4.90 7.43 -12.54
N ILE A 316 -4.75 7.65 -11.25
CA ILE A 316 -3.57 8.34 -10.67
C ILE A 316 -2.62 7.33 -10.00
N CYS A 317 -1.36 7.72 -9.79
CA CYS A 317 -0.37 6.84 -9.17
C CYS A 317 0.41 7.51 -8.04
N PHE A 318 0.69 6.77 -6.96
CA PHE A 318 1.53 7.24 -5.85
C PHE A 318 2.68 6.28 -5.56
N GLN A 319 3.87 6.83 -5.42
CA GLN A 319 5.04 6.16 -4.87
C GLN A 319 4.97 6.18 -3.35
N ASP A 320 5.39 5.10 -2.69
CA ASP A 320 5.34 5.02 -1.24
C ASP A 320 6.25 6.06 -0.56
N PRO A 321 5.68 7.03 0.19
CA PRO A 321 6.46 8.07 0.84
C PRO A 321 7.41 7.54 1.92
N VAL A 322 7.11 6.40 2.55
CA VAL A 322 8.00 5.77 3.53
C VAL A 322 9.30 5.33 2.85
N HIS A 323 9.18 4.70 1.69
CA HIS A 323 10.31 4.27 0.87
C HIS A 323 11.08 5.46 0.26
N ILE A 324 10.39 6.53 -0.13
CA ILE A 324 11.06 7.78 -0.53
C ILE A 324 11.95 8.30 0.62
N CYS A 325 11.42 8.40 1.84
CA CYS A 325 12.19 8.88 2.99
C CYS A 325 13.39 7.99 3.33
N THR A 326 13.24 6.66 3.29
CA THR A 326 14.35 5.73 3.57
C THR A 326 15.41 5.74 2.47
N LYS A 327 15.03 5.85 1.18
CA LYS A 327 15.97 6.01 0.07
C LYS A 327 16.81 7.28 0.21
N LEU A 328 16.18 8.42 0.52
CA LEU A 328 16.89 9.67 0.78
C LEU A 328 17.83 9.54 2.00
N ARG A 329 17.36 8.96 3.12
CA ARG A 329 18.23 8.67 4.26
C ARG A 329 19.43 7.80 3.88
N ASN A 330 19.21 6.72 3.15
CA ASN A 330 20.29 5.79 2.80
C ASN A 330 21.31 6.44 1.87
N ARG A 331 20.89 7.37 1.00
CA ARG A 331 21.80 8.13 0.16
C ARG A 331 22.83 8.89 0.99
N ILE A 332 22.42 9.67 2.00
CA ILE A 332 23.39 10.42 2.83
C ILE A 332 24.28 9.53 3.72
N LEU A 333 23.85 8.29 3.98
CA LEU A 333 24.60 7.31 4.76
C LEU A 333 25.58 6.50 3.91
N SER A 334 25.54 6.63 2.59
CA SER A 334 26.35 5.84 1.68
C SER A 334 27.73 6.45 1.50
N GLU A 335 28.77 5.66 1.77
CA GLU A 335 30.18 6.04 1.60
C GLU A 335 30.56 6.28 0.14
N THR A 336 29.78 5.75 -0.80
CA THR A 336 30.02 5.87 -2.24
C THR A 336 29.42 7.12 -2.87
N THR A 337 28.76 7.98 -2.08
CA THR A 337 27.98 9.10 -2.60
C THR A 337 28.54 10.43 -2.18
N HIS A 338 28.62 11.34 -3.15
CA HIS A 338 29.33 12.61 -3.00
C HIS A 338 28.38 13.79 -3.23
N LEU A 339 27.31 13.85 -2.44
CA LEU A 339 26.26 14.86 -2.58
C LEU A 339 26.81 16.27 -2.31
N LEU A 340 26.80 17.14 -3.32
CA LEU A 340 27.22 18.53 -3.19
C LEU A 340 26.03 19.46 -3.34
N LEU A 341 25.98 20.51 -2.52
CA LEU A 341 25.01 21.58 -2.69
C LEU A 341 25.66 22.92 -2.31
N GLY A 342 25.93 23.75 -3.33
CA GLY A 342 26.79 24.92 -3.15
C GLY A 342 28.19 24.53 -2.75
N ASP A 343 28.79 25.29 -1.83
CA ASP A 343 30.12 25.04 -1.29
C ASP A 343 30.15 24.01 -0.14
N GLN A 344 29.12 23.16 -0.03
CA GLN A 344 28.95 22.24 1.09
C GLN A 344 28.75 20.79 0.62
N LEU A 345 29.44 19.89 1.33
CA LEU A 345 29.24 18.46 1.25
C LEU A 345 28.05 18.05 2.12
N ILE A 346 27.06 17.39 1.52
CA ILE A 346 25.92 16.83 2.24
C ILE A 346 26.30 15.43 2.72
N ASN A 347 26.65 15.33 4.00
CA ASN A 347 27.00 14.07 4.65
C ASN A 347 26.47 14.03 6.10
N ILE A 348 26.80 12.96 6.82
CA ILE A 348 26.33 12.73 8.19
C ILE A 348 27.22 13.35 9.28
N GLU A 349 28.34 13.98 8.93
CA GLU A 349 29.27 14.55 9.91
C GLU A 349 28.63 15.62 10.79
N PRO A 350 27.81 16.56 10.28
CA PRO A 350 27.08 17.51 11.13
C PRO A 350 26.14 16.82 12.13
N LEU A 351 25.55 15.67 11.77
CA LEU A 351 24.71 14.88 12.68
C LEU A 351 25.54 14.16 13.74
N ILE A 352 26.71 13.62 13.39
CA ILE A 352 27.67 13.05 14.34
C ILE A 352 28.12 14.10 15.35
N TYR A 353 28.49 15.28 14.86
CA TYR A 353 28.89 16.40 15.68
C TYR A 353 27.75 16.80 16.64
N MET A 354 26.52 16.92 16.12
CA MET A 354 25.36 17.26 16.92
C MET A 354 25.11 16.24 18.05
N ILE A 355 25.13 14.93 17.73
CA ILE A 355 24.94 13.84 18.72
C ILE A 355 26.01 13.87 19.82
N SER A 356 27.21 14.35 19.51
CA SER A 356 28.35 14.33 20.45
C SER A 356 28.45 15.59 21.30
N ASN A 357 27.91 16.72 20.82
CA ASN A 357 28.14 18.04 21.43
C ASN A 357 26.87 18.70 21.99
N TYR A 358 25.67 18.22 21.65
CA TYR A 358 24.41 18.76 22.15
C TYR A 358 23.69 17.73 23.04
N SER A 359 22.76 18.21 23.87
CA SER A 359 21.99 17.33 24.73
C SER A 359 21.02 16.48 23.90
N LYS A 360 20.93 15.18 24.22
CA LYS A 360 19.91 14.29 23.65
C LYS A 360 18.49 14.82 23.85
N LEU A 361 18.24 15.62 24.88
CA LEU A 361 16.92 16.24 25.11
C LEU A 361 16.57 17.27 24.02
N ASP A 362 17.57 17.89 23.40
CA ASP A 362 17.36 18.87 22.35
C ASP A 362 17.02 18.18 21.02
N HIS A 363 17.81 17.19 20.61
CA HIS A 363 17.73 16.59 19.27
C HIS A 363 17.10 15.19 19.21
N ALA A 364 16.96 14.48 20.34
CA ALA A 364 16.44 13.12 20.47
C ALA A 364 17.15 11.98 19.71
N LEU A 365 18.14 12.30 18.87
CA LEU A 365 18.95 11.31 18.14
C LEU A 365 19.84 10.44 19.04
N VAL A 366 20.09 9.22 18.59
CA VAL A 366 21.15 8.33 19.09
C VAL A 366 22.03 7.83 17.95
N ARG A 367 23.22 7.29 18.26
CA ARG A 367 24.18 6.79 17.26
C ARG A 367 23.58 5.74 16.31
N SER A 368 22.65 4.91 16.77
CA SER A 368 21.98 3.92 15.91
C SER A 368 21.07 4.56 14.85
N ASP A 369 20.62 5.82 15.02
CA ASP A 369 19.76 6.47 14.02
C ASP A 369 20.51 6.82 12.73
N ILE A 370 21.83 6.97 12.82
CA ILE A 370 22.72 7.22 11.66
C ILE A 370 23.50 5.95 11.26
N ASN A 371 23.02 4.77 11.64
CA ASN A 371 23.65 3.50 11.25
C ASN A 371 23.14 3.04 9.86
N PRO A 372 24.04 2.78 8.89
CA PRO A 372 23.67 2.34 7.54
C PRO A 372 23.16 0.89 7.47
N LYS A 373 23.38 0.05 8.51
CA LYS A 373 23.05 -1.39 8.46
C LYS A 373 21.56 -1.68 8.24
N ASP A 374 20.68 -0.86 8.82
CA ASP A 374 19.24 -0.98 8.63
C ASP A 374 18.74 0.02 7.59
N ARG A 375 18.66 -0.46 6.35
CA ARG A 375 18.25 0.32 5.16
C ARG A 375 16.75 0.58 5.11
N GLN A 376 15.94 -0.18 5.85
CA GLN A 376 14.48 0.00 5.88
C GLN A 376 14.00 0.81 7.09
N ASN A 377 14.93 1.40 7.85
CA ASN A 377 14.61 2.14 9.08
C ASN A 377 13.99 3.51 8.83
N TYR A 378 12.68 3.53 8.60
CA TYR A 378 11.91 4.77 8.49
C TYR A 378 11.93 5.59 9.79
N SER A 379 11.92 4.95 10.96
CA SER A 379 11.94 5.66 12.25
C SER A 379 13.15 6.59 12.36
N SER A 380 14.32 6.11 11.95
CA SER A 380 15.53 6.91 11.91
C SER A 380 15.45 8.03 10.85
N ALA A 381 14.88 7.77 9.67
CA ALA A 381 14.64 8.82 8.66
C ALA A 381 13.75 9.95 9.20
N ALA A 382 12.69 9.61 9.93
CA ALA A 382 11.79 10.56 10.55
C ALA A 382 12.44 11.38 11.68
N LYS A 383 13.34 10.75 12.46
CA LYS A 383 14.05 11.42 13.56
C LYS A 383 15.10 12.40 13.06
N ILE A 384 15.95 12.00 12.10
CA ILE A 384 17.01 12.88 11.56
C ILE A 384 16.41 14.09 10.84
N SER A 385 15.20 13.97 10.30
CA SER A 385 14.45 15.07 9.65
C SER A 385 13.44 15.74 10.60
N SER A 386 13.58 15.57 11.91
CA SER A 386 12.70 16.21 12.89
C SER A 386 12.94 17.73 12.97
N ASN A 387 11.93 18.48 13.41
CA ASN A 387 12.03 19.94 13.59
C ASN A 387 13.21 20.32 14.48
N ASN A 388 13.40 19.59 15.56
CA ASN A 388 14.46 19.89 16.53
C ASN A 388 15.84 19.73 15.90
N VAL A 389 16.05 18.68 15.10
CA VAL A 389 17.33 18.46 14.41
C VAL A 389 17.58 19.56 13.37
N VAL A 390 16.58 19.85 12.53
CA VAL A 390 16.66 20.90 11.51
C VAL A 390 16.97 22.27 12.14
N ALA A 391 16.28 22.64 13.22
CA ALA A 391 16.52 23.90 13.93
C ALA A 391 17.89 23.96 14.63
N LEU A 392 18.41 22.81 15.06
CA LEU A 392 19.72 22.76 15.72
C LEU A 392 20.87 22.82 14.70
N LEU A 393 20.69 22.24 13.51
CA LEU A 393 21.64 22.35 12.41
C LEU A 393 21.85 23.81 11.99
N GLU A 394 20.83 24.69 12.06
CA GLU A 394 21.02 26.13 11.77
C GLU A 394 22.11 26.80 12.64
N LYS A 395 22.44 26.21 13.79
CA LYS A 395 23.48 26.72 14.70
C LYS A 395 24.85 26.10 14.44
N ILE A 396 24.94 25.07 13.61
CA ILE A 396 26.18 24.35 13.29
C ILE A 396 26.77 24.96 11.99
N PRO A 397 28.01 25.49 12.02
CA PRO A 397 28.66 26.02 10.84
C PRO A 397 28.73 25.00 9.69
N ASN A 398 28.64 25.48 8.45
CA ASN A 398 28.76 24.66 7.23
C ASN A 398 27.78 23.47 7.16
N SER A 399 26.60 23.59 7.78
CA SER A 399 25.59 22.53 7.78
C SER A 399 24.31 22.90 7.02
N LEU A 400 24.29 24.03 6.32
CA LEU A 400 23.13 24.50 5.57
C LEU A 400 22.71 23.50 4.48
N GLY A 401 23.66 22.91 3.75
CA GLY A 401 23.38 21.90 2.73
C GLY A 401 22.65 20.68 3.27
N ILE A 402 23.16 20.07 4.35
CA ILE A 402 22.49 18.93 5.01
C ILE A 402 21.17 19.35 5.66
N ASN A 403 21.07 20.58 6.18
CA ASN A 403 19.82 21.10 6.72
C ASN A 403 18.73 21.15 5.64
N ILE A 404 19.03 21.72 4.46
CA ILE A 404 18.13 21.76 3.29
C ILE A 404 17.74 20.34 2.86
N TYR A 405 18.70 19.42 2.84
CA TYR A 405 18.45 18.01 2.51
C TYR A 405 17.44 17.35 3.47
N LEU A 406 17.64 17.54 4.78
CA LEU A 406 16.76 16.98 5.81
C LEU A 406 15.39 17.68 5.84
N GLN A 407 15.31 18.96 5.47
CA GLN A 407 14.05 19.66 5.23
C GLN A 407 13.26 19.06 4.06
N ALA A 408 13.92 18.58 3.01
CA ALA A 408 13.24 17.88 1.91
C ALA A 408 12.62 16.56 2.39
N ILE A 409 13.37 15.73 3.14
CA ILE A 409 12.83 14.49 3.76
C ILE A 409 11.66 14.82 4.69
N ARG A 410 11.81 15.85 5.53
CA ARG A 410 10.75 16.30 6.43
C ARG A 410 9.49 16.70 5.66
N SER A 411 9.65 17.40 4.55
CA SER A 411 8.54 17.88 3.72
C SER A 411 7.78 16.71 3.07
N VAL A 412 8.48 15.68 2.57
CA VAL A 412 7.84 14.44 2.10
C VAL A 412 7.01 13.80 3.22
N ARG A 413 7.57 13.70 4.43
CA ARG A 413 6.85 13.14 5.59
C ARG A 413 5.58 13.93 5.93
N LEU A 414 5.66 15.26 5.98
CA LEU A 414 4.50 16.11 6.30
C LEU A 414 3.42 16.02 5.20
N ALA A 415 3.84 15.96 3.94
CA ALA A 415 2.92 15.89 2.80
C ALA A 415 2.12 14.58 2.75
N TYR A 416 2.74 13.44 3.10
CA TYR A 416 2.14 12.13 2.82
C TYR A 416 2.02 11.16 4.01
N ILE A 417 2.71 11.41 5.14
CA ILE A 417 2.76 10.46 6.28
C ILE A 417 2.16 11.01 7.59
N GLU A 418 2.21 12.33 7.84
CA GLU A 418 1.73 12.92 9.11
C GLU A 418 0.23 13.25 9.15
N LYS A 419 -0.53 12.43 9.90
CA LYS A 419 -2.01 12.41 9.93
C LYS A 419 -2.68 13.77 10.13
N ASP A 420 -2.05 14.63 10.90
CA ASP A 420 -2.62 15.91 11.34
C ASP A 420 -2.32 17.08 10.40
N THR A 421 -1.60 16.87 9.28
CA THR A 421 -1.27 17.95 8.34
C THR A 421 -2.50 18.35 7.51
N VAL A 422 -2.82 19.65 7.46
CA VAL A 422 -3.94 20.17 6.67
C VAL A 422 -3.63 20.01 5.18
N PHE A 423 -4.65 19.79 4.35
CA PHE A 423 -4.45 19.42 2.95
C PHE A 423 -3.66 20.46 2.12
N LEU A 424 -3.92 21.77 2.26
CA LEU A 424 -3.10 22.79 1.59
C LEU A 424 -1.64 22.77 2.07
N ASP A 425 -1.40 22.51 3.35
CA ASP A 425 -0.03 22.34 3.87
C ASP A 425 0.66 21.10 3.27
N ARG A 426 -0.10 20.06 2.89
CA ARG A 426 0.44 18.92 2.14
C ARG A 426 0.97 19.34 0.78
N ILE A 427 0.19 20.13 0.04
CA ILE A 427 0.61 20.69 -1.25
C ILE A 427 1.85 21.56 -1.04
N TYR A 428 1.86 22.42 -0.03
CA TYR A 428 3.02 23.25 0.29
C TYR A 428 4.28 22.39 0.52
N HIS A 429 4.18 21.36 1.35
CA HIS A 429 5.33 20.50 1.66
C HIS A 429 5.75 19.62 0.48
N ALA A 430 4.82 19.05 -0.27
CA ALA A 430 5.11 18.30 -1.50
C ALA A 430 5.92 19.15 -2.48
N TRP A 431 5.45 20.37 -2.77
CA TRP A 431 6.12 21.28 -3.69
C TRP A 431 7.39 21.89 -3.10
N THR A 432 7.51 22.03 -1.78
CA THR A 432 8.77 22.41 -1.13
C THR A 432 9.86 21.38 -1.45
N SER A 433 9.56 20.07 -1.31
CA SER A 433 10.54 19.03 -1.66
C SER A 433 10.86 19.00 -3.16
N VAL A 434 9.88 19.20 -4.04
CA VAL A 434 10.11 19.28 -5.50
C VAL A 434 11.03 20.44 -5.84
N PHE A 435 10.75 21.64 -5.33
CA PHE A 435 11.57 22.82 -5.65
C PHE A 435 12.98 22.71 -5.10
N ILE A 436 13.20 22.12 -3.91
CA ILE A 436 14.56 21.86 -3.40
C ILE A 436 15.34 21.04 -4.42
N PHE A 437 14.76 19.94 -4.92
CA PHE A 437 15.45 19.08 -5.87
C PHE A 437 15.57 19.68 -7.27
N ARG A 438 14.59 20.46 -7.75
CA ARG A 438 14.69 21.17 -9.03
C ARG A 438 15.80 22.23 -8.99
N PHE A 439 15.85 23.08 -7.97
CA PHE A 439 16.92 24.08 -7.84
C PHE A 439 18.30 23.43 -7.74
N TRP A 440 18.41 22.34 -6.98
CA TRP A 440 19.65 21.59 -6.86
C TRP A 440 20.09 20.99 -8.21
N LEU A 441 19.17 20.31 -8.92
CA LEU A 441 19.47 19.74 -10.24
C LEU A 441 19.89 20.81 -11.24
N LEU A 442 19.23 21.96 -11.24
CA LEU A 442 19.58 23.09 -12.11
C LEU A 442 21.00 23.58 -11.84
N TRP A 443 21.36 23.78 -10.58
CA TRP A 443 22.70 24.20 -10.21
C TRP A 443 23.77 23.20 -10.69
N ILE A 444 23.56 21.91 -10.46
CA ILE A 444 24.48 20.85 -10.92
C ILE A 444 24.63 20.87 -12.46
N ASN A 445 23.54 21.10 -13.19
CA ASN A 445 23.58 21.11 -14.65
C ASN A 445 24.30 22.33 -15.21
N GLU A 446 24.17 23.50 -14.61
CA GLU A 446 24.83 24.74 -15.04
C GLU A 446 26.33 24.76 -14.70
N MET A 447 26.76 24.09 -13.62
CA MET A 447 28.17 24.03 -13.21
C MET A 447 29.03 23.19 -14.17
N ASP A 448 30.31 23.54 -14.41
CA ASP A 448 31.22 22.61 -15.11
C ASP A 448 31.53 21.39 -14.21
N LYS A 449 31.76 20.22 -14.83
CA LYS A 449 32.12 19.03 -14.04
C LYS A 449 33.44 19.23 -13.30
N ASN A 450 34.46 19.84 -13.93
CA ASN A 450 35.74 20.04 -13.26
C ASN A 450 35.60 20.99 -12.07
N ASP A 451 34.73 22.00 -12.16
CA ASP A 451 34.45 22.90 -11.04
C ASP A 451 33.81 22.12 -9.88
N LEU A 452 32.85 21.24 -10.15
CA LEU A 452 32.27 20.36 -9.13
C LEU A 452 33.31 19.41 -8.52
N ASP A 453 34.19 18.81 -9.34
CA ASP A 453 35.28 17.94 -8.86
C ASP A 453 36.23 18.71 -7.92
N LEU A 454 36.62 19.93 -8.31
CA LEU A 454 37.49 20.80 -7.51
C LEU A 454 36.82 21.24 -6.21
N MET A 455 35.53 21.55 -6.26
CA MET A 455 34.74 21.87 -5.08
C MET A 455 34.70 20.68 -4.13
N LEU A 456 34.44 19.46 -4.63
CA LEU A 456 34.47 18.25 -3.81
C LEU A 456 35.83 18.08 -3.14
N ALA A 457 36.92 18.15 -3.91
CA ALA A 457 38.28 17.98 -3.38
C ALA A 457 38.58 18.97 -2.24
N HIS A 458 38.11 20.21 -2.37
CA HIS A 458 38.27 21.23 -1.35
C HIS A 458 37.48 20.91 -0.06
N VAL A 459 36.24 20.42 -0.17
CA VAL A 459 35.37 20.19 1.00
C VAL A 459 35.52 18.81 1.63
N SER A 460 35.99 17.81 0.90
CA SER A 460 36.13 16.42 1.38
C SER A 460 37.56 16.04 1.73
N HIS A 461 38.55 16.86 1.36
CA HIS A 461 39.99 16.56 1.46
C HIS A 461 40.41 15.29 0.69
N PHE A 462 39.65 14.87 -0.33
CA PHE A 462 40.03 13.77 -1.22
C PHE A 462 40.99 14.25 -2.33
N ASP A 463 41.82 13.34 -2.84
CA ASP A 463 42.63 13.61 -4.03
C ASP A 463 41.72 13.77 -5.25
N ILE A 464 42.05 14.74 -6.11
CA ILE A 464 41.27 15.05 -7.30
C ILE A 464 41.23 13.88 -8.31
N ASN A 465 42.27 13.03 -8.33
CA ASN A 465 42.32 11.87 -9.20
C ASN A 465 41.35 10.78 -8.70
N ASP A 466 41.30 10.56 -7.39
CA ASP A 466 40.33 9.63 -6.78
C ASP A 466 38.89 10.09 -7.03
N ILE A 467 38.64 11.40 -6.91
CA ILE A 467 37.33 11.99 -7.24
C ILE A 467 36.97 11.76 -8.70
N LYS A 468 37.89 11.94 -9.64
CA LYS A 468 37.62 11.71 -11.07
C LYS A 468 37.31 10.25 -11.38
N GLU A 469 37.92 9.31 -10.67
CA GLU A 469 37.66 7.89 -10.83
C GLU A 469 36.27 7.49 -10.26
N GLN A 470 35.93 8.02 -9.09
CA GLN A 470 34.67 7.72 -8.38
C GLN A 470 33.46 8.49 -8.96
N CYS A 471 33.64 9.77 -9.28
CA CYS A 471 32.60 10.66 -9.79
C CYS A 471 32.70 10.81 -11.31
N ARG A 472 32.34 9.74 -12.02
CA ARG A 472 32.41 9.71 -13.50
C ARG A 472 31.40 10.63 -14.18
N SER A 473 30.31 10.97 -13.50
CA SER A 473 29.26 11.83 -14.03
C SER A 473 28.71 12.78 -12.97
N LYS A 474 28.10 13.88 -13.42
CA LYS A 474 27.49 14.88 -12.54
C LYS A 474 26.39 14.32 -11.62
N SER A 475 25.79 13.18 -11.99
CA SER A 475 24.74 12.53 -11.19
C SER A 475 25.21 12.12 -9.79
N GLN A 476 26.51 11.90 -9.57
CA GLN A 476 27.05 11.52 -8.26
C GLN A 476 26.94 12.65 -7.22
N TYR A 477 26.81 13.90 -7.68
CA TYR A 477 26.65 15.09 -6.84
C TYR A 477 25.20 15.36 -6.42
N PHE A 478 24.26 14.56 -6.92
CA PHE A 478 22.83 14.73 -6.72
C PHE A 478 22.22 13.48 -6.09
N ILE A 479 20.97 13.60 -5.63
CA ILE A 479 20.17 12.41 -5.30
C ILE A 479 19.96 11.57 -6.55
N THR A 480 19.59 10.30 -6.37
CA THR A 480 19.25 9.47 -7.52
C THR A 480 18.04 10.06 -8.25
N TYR A 481 18.08 10.04 -9.59
CA TYR A 481 16.97 10.55 -10.40
C TYR A 481 15.67 9.82 -10.06
N GLN A 482 15.71 8.52 -9.81
CA GLN A 482 14.52 7.75 -9.39
C GLN A 482 13.88 8.36 -8.13
N SER A 483 14.69 8.73 -7.12
CA SER A 483 14.17 9.37 -5.91
C SER A 483 13.56 10.75 -6.21
N HIS A 484 14.20 11.53 -7.08
CA HIS A 484 13.69 12.82 -7.53
C HIS A 484 12.32 12.69 -8.22
N PHE A 485 12.18 11.78 -9.19
CA PHE A 485 10.92 11.54 -9.88
C PHE A 485 9.84 10.97 -8.97
N CYS A 486 10.17 10.11 -8.00
CA CYS A 486 9.19 9.61 -7.03
C CYS A 486 8.57 10.76 -6.21
N VAL A 487 9.40 11.72 -5.77
CA VAL A 487 8.94 12.92 -5.06
C VAL A 487 8.06 13.78 -5.96
N GLU A 488 8.48 14.00 -7.20
CA GLU A 488 7.79 14.89 -8.13
C GLU A 488 6.45 14.32 -8.60
N ILE A 489 6.39 13.04 -8.97
CA ILE A 489 5.15 12.40 -9.44
C ILE A 489 4.07 12.43 -8.35
N ASN A 490 4.44 12.22 -7.09
CA ASN A 490 3.52 12.31 -5.96
C ASN A 490 2.96 13.74 -5.80
N ALA A 491 3.80 14.76 -5.98
CA ALA A 491 3.37 16.15 -5.86
C ALA A 491 2.39 16.55 -6.96
N HIS A 492 2.63 16.08 -8.19
CA HIS A 492 1.69 16.27 -9.30
C HIS A 492 0.38 15.52 -9.07
N CYS A 493 0.42 14.26 -8.64
CA CYS A 493 -0.79 13.48 -8.35
C CYS A 493 -1.61 14.08 -7.20
N LEU A 494 -0.95 14.65 -6.19
CA LEU A 494 -1.62 15.36 -5.09
C LEU A 494 -2.38 16.60 -5.59
N VAL A 495 -1.77 17.39 -6.50
CA VAL A 495 -2.44 18.52 -7.14
C VAL A 495 -3.53 18.08 -8.12
N TYR A 496 -3.35 16.97 -8.82
CA TYR A 496 -4.37 16.42 -9.71
C TYR A 496 -5.63 16.02 -8.91
N LEU A 497 -5.45 15.31 -7.79
CA LEU A 497 -6.55 14.97 -6.86
C LEU A 497 -7.27 16.20 -6.32
N ALA A 498 -6.48 17.18 -5.88
CA ALA A 498 -6.96 18.46 -5.42
C ALA A 498 -7.91 19.11 -6.47
N MET A 499 -7.46 19.15 -7.73
CA MET A 499 -8.23 19.72 -8.82
C MET A 499 -9.52 18.95 -9.11
N LEU A 500 -9.47 17.62 -9.13
CA LEU A 500 -10.68 16.80 -9.33
C LEU A 500 -11.74 17.02 -8.24
N VAL A 501 -11.32 17.27 -7.00
CA VAL A 501 -12.23 17.59 -5.90
C VAL A 501 -12.74 19.03 -6.01
N CYS A 502 -11.88 20.00 -6.33
CA CYS A 502 -12.29 21.39 -6.63
C CYS A 502 -13.35 21.46 -7.73
N GLU A 503 -13.23 20.61 -8.75
CA GLU A 503 -14.10 20.57 -9.92
C GLU A 503 -15.33 19.66 -9.72
N GLY A 504 -15.50 19.07 -8.52
CA GLY A 504 -16.67 18.26 -8.17
C GLY A 504 -16.71 16.86 -8.81
N GLN A 505 -15.62 16.40 -9.43
CA GLN A 505 -15.53 15.07 -10.04
C GLN A 505 -15.22 13.95 -9.04
N LEU A 506 -14.69 14.32 -7.87
CA LEU A 506 -14.40 13.43 -6.75
C LEU A 506 -14.91 14.02 -5.43
N PRO A 507 -15.30 13.16 -4.48
CA PRO A 507 -15.67 13.58 -3.14
C PRO A 507 -14.44 13.98 -2.31
N ILE A 508 -14.62 14.74 -1.24
CA ILE A 508 -13.53 15.24 -0.38
C ILE A 508 -12.71 14.10 0.25
N GLU A 509 -13.34 12.95 0.47
CA GLU A 509 -12.70 11.73 0.96
C GLU A 509 -11.58 11.23 0.03
N ALA A 510 -11.59 11.58 -1.25
CA ALA A 510 -10.49 11.27 -2.17
C ALA A 510 -9.18 11.97 -1.79
N LEU A 511 -9.23 13.01 -0.95
CA LEU A 511 -8.05 13.70 -0.39
C LEU A 511 -7.47 12.98 0.83
N ASN A 512 -7.97 11.78 1.17
CA ASN A 512 -7.40 10.92 2.19
C ASN A 512 -6.10 10.29 1.69
N ILE A 513 -5.00 11.04 1.81
CA ILE A 513 -3.66 10.64 1.33
C ILE A 513 -3.10 9.42 2.09
N TRP A 514 -3.60 9.12 3.29
CA TRP A 514 -3.12 8.02 4.15
C TRP A 514 -3.22 6.64 3.54
N VAL A 515 -4.22 6.47 2.67
CA VAL A 515 -4.57 5.19 2.06
C VAL A 515 -4.02 5.07 0.62
N GLN A 516 -3.33 6.10 0.15
CA GLN A 516 -2.76 6.20 -1.20
C GLN A 516 -1.26 5.87 -1.19
N ASN A 517 -0.90 4.73 -0.59
CA ASN A 517 0.47 4.21 -0.51
C ASN A 517 0.45 2.67 -0.37
N SER A 518 1.61 2.04 -0.58
CA SER A 518 1.77 0.58 -0.49
C SER A 518 1.94 0.04 0.93
N GLN A 519 1.98 0.87 1.98
CA GLN A 519 2.21 0.43 3.38
C GLN A 519 1.19 -0.59 3.87
N THR A 520 0.02 -0.63 3.26
CA THR A 520 -1.00 -1.63 3.52
C THR A 520 -0.57 -3.04 3.12
N CYS A 521 0.20 -3.19 2.04
CA CYS A 521 0.85 -4.45 1.70
C CYS A 521 1.84 -4.85 2.78
N GLU A 522 2.74 -3.95 3.18
CA GLU A 522 3.73 -4.23 4.21
C GLU A 522 3.09 -4.57 5.57
N CYS A 523 1.99 -3.90 5.94
CA CYS A 523 1.20 -4.28 7.12
C CYS A 523 0.63 -5.70 7.01
N THR A 524 0.18 -6.08 5.82
CA THR A 524 -0.35 -7.43 5.54
C THR A 524 0.75 -8.48 5.60
N PHE A 525 1.92 -8.20 5.01
CA PHE A 525 3.09 -9.07 5.06
C PHE A 525 3.58 -9.27 6.49
N ARG A 526 3.73 -8.19 7.28
CA ARG A 526 4.09 -8.29 8.70
C ARG A 526 3.08 -9.10 9.50
N SER A 527 1.79 -8.89 9.25
CA SER A 527 0.73 -9.68 9.90
C SER A 527 0.81 -11.16 9.52
N ALA A 528 1.11 -11.47 8.26
CA ALA A 528 1.30 -12.85 7.80
C ALA A 528 2.57 -13.47 8.42
N ARG A 529 3.66 -12.71 8.58
CA ARG A 529 4.88 -13.15 9.28
C ARG A 529 4.62 -13.43 10.76
N ALA A 530 3.80 -12.61 11.40
CA ALA A 530 3.44 -12.75 12.82
C ALA A 530 2.50 -13.93 13.12
N ILE A 531 1.72 -14.39 12.13
CA ILE A 531 0.92 -15.61 12.28
C ILE A 531 1.81 -16.82 12.08
N SER A 532 2.32 -17.36 13.19
CA SER A 532 3.00 -18.65 13.24
C SER A 532 2.23 -19.64 14.12
N SER A 533 2.48 -20.95 13.95
CA SER A 533 1.87 -21.96 14.82
C SER A 533 2.53 -21.92 16.21
N VAL A 534 1.80 -22.37 17.25
CA VAL A 534 2.29 -22.41 18.65
C VAL A 534 3.64 -23.16 18.79
N SER A 535 3.94 -24.06 17.86
CA SER A 535 5.15 -24.88 17.79
C SER A 535 6.23 -24.39 16.80
N SER A 536 6.06 -23.22 16.15
CA SER A 536 7.04 -22.69 15.20
C SER A 536 7.16 -21.17 15.34
N ALA A 537 8.38 -20.68 15.58
CA ALA A 537 8.71 -19.26 15.55
C ALA A 537 9.11 -18.77 14.14
N GLY A 538 8.80 -19.54 13.09
CA GLY A 538 9.19 -19.23 11.72
C GLY A 538 8.51 -17.98 11.17
N VAL A 539 9.25 -16.87 11.16
CA VAL A 539 8.84 -15.57 10.59
C VAL A 539 8.72 -15.66 9.06
N ASN A 540 9.61 -16.41 8.42
CA ASN A 540 9.62 -16.62 6.97
C ASN A 540 8.54 -17.62 6.54
N PHE A 541 8.03 -17.46 5.33
CA PHE A 541 6.99 -18.32 4.75
C PHE A 541 7.26 -18.64 3.28
N THR A 542 6.79 -19.79 2.81
CA THR A 542 6.65 -20.10 1.38
C THR A 542 5.42 -19.40 0.79
N VAL A 543 5.30 -19.36 -0.54
CA VAL A 543 4.10 -18.85 -1.23
C VAL A 543 2.81 -19.52 -0.73
N LEU A 544 2.80 -20.86 -0.62
CA LEU A 544 1.62 -21.60 -0.12
C LEU A 544 1.30 -21.24 1.34
N GLN A 545 2.33 -21.09 2.19
CA GLN A 545 2.11 -20.69 3.57
C GLN A 545 1.50 -19.30 3.67
N PHE A 546 1.92 -18.34 2.85
CA PHE A 546 1.30 -17.02 2.79
C PHE A 546 -0.18 -17.10 2.42
N LEU A 547 -0.52 -17.81 1.33
CA LEU A 547 -1.90 -18.00 0.87
C LEU A 547 -2.79 -18.66 1.95
N ASN A 548 -2.23 -19.56 2.76
CA ASN A 548 -2.95 -20.15 3.89
C ASN A 548 -3.12 -19.18 5.08
N ARG A 549 -2.12 -18.32 5.34
CA ARG A 549 -2.15 -17.34 6.45
C ARG A 549 -3.08 -16.16 6.14
N ILE A 550 -3.15 -15.70 4.89
CA ILE A 550 -4.01 -14.56 4.53
C ILE A 550 -5.50 -14.84 4.76
N ASN A 551 -5.92 -16.09 4.55
CA ASN A 551 -7.29 -16.51 4.86
C ASN A 551 -7.63 -16.36 6.34
N LYS A 552 -6.68 -16.71 7.21
CA LYS A 552 -6.82 -16.50 8.66
C LYS A 552 -6.85 -15.01 8.99
N LEU A 553 -6.02 -14.19 8.33
CA LEU A 553 -6.03 -12.74 8.50
C LEU A 553 -7.35 -12.11 8.11
N ALA A 554 -7.92 -12.51 6.97
CA ALA A 554 -9.21 -12.00 6.51
C ALA A 554 -10.33 -12.32 7.51
N VAL A 555 -10.37 -13.54 8.05
CA VAL A 555 -11.32 -13.93 9.09
C VAL A 555 -11.09 -13.12 10.37
N LEU A 556 -9.84 -12.96 10.81
CA LEU A 556 -9.51 -12.16 12.00
C LEU A 556 -9.89 -10.69 11.84
N GLN A 557 -9.68 -10.11 10.67
CA GLN A 557 -10.08 -8.73 10.37
C GLN A 557 -11.60 -8.58 10.39
N ASN A 558 -12.34 -9.51 9.77
CA ASN A 558 -13.80 -9.49 9.80
C ASN A 558 -14.33 -9.59 11.24
N ILE A 559 -13.76 -10.47 12.06
CA ILE A 559 -14.12 -10.58 13.49
C ILE A 559 -13.80 -9.28 14.24
N LYS A 560 -12.62 -8.68 14.02
CA LYS A 560 -12.22 -7.41 14.65
C LYS A 560 -13.18 -6.27 14.31
N ASN A 561 -13.63 -6.19 13.05
CA ASN A 561 -14.53 -5.14 12.61
C ASN A 561 -15.96 -5.33 13.17
N ASN A 562 -16.36 -6.56 13.48
CA ASN A 562 -17.68 -6.91 14.04
C ASN A 562 -17.71 -6.96 15.59
N THR A 563 -16.66 -6.47 16.27
CA THR A 563 -16.52 -6.58 17.74
C THR A 563 -17.62 -5.88 18.55
N ASN A 564 -18.31 -4.89 17.98
CA ASN A 564 -19.42 -4.21 18.66
C ASN A 564 -20.73 -5.03 18.68
N GLN A 565 -20.85 -6.10 17.90
CA GLN A 565 -22.08 -6.90 17.77
C GLN A 565 -22.06 -8.20 18.60
N ASN A 566 -20.88 -8.79 18.85
CA ASN A 566 -20.79 -10.15 19.39
C ASN A 566 -20.41 -10.25 20.88
N HIS A 567 -20.45 -9.15 21.65
CA HIS A 567 -19.93 -9.07 23.04
C HIS A 567 -18.46 -9.54 23.20
N LEU A 568 -17.74 -9.73 22.09
CA LEU A 568 -16.34 -10.13 22.03
C LEU A 568 -15.49 -8.88 21.96
N HIS A 569 -15.00 -8.43 23.11
CA HIS A 569 -14.00 -7.37 23.18
C HIS A 569 -12.63 -7.94 22.84
N PHE A 570 -12.16 -7.69 21.62
CA PHE A 570 -10.74 -7.86 21.33
C PHE A 570 -9.94 -6.81 22.12
N PRO A 571 -8.80 -7.18 22.71
CA PRO A 571 -7.91 -6.22 23.33
C PRO A 571 -7.48 -5.17 22.31
N GLN A 572 -8.06 -3.97 22.39
CA GLN A 572 -7.60 -2.85 21.60
C GLN A 572 -6.37 -2.28 22.29
N HIS A 573 -5.28 -2.16 21.55
CA HIS A 573 -4.08 -1.52 22.07
C HIS A 573 -4.45 -0.07 22.46
N HIS A 574 -4.27 0.31 23.71
CA HIS A 574 -4.67 1.60 24.31
C HIS A 574 -4.25 2.86 23.52
N LYS A 575 -3.23 2.73 22.65
CA LYS A 575 -2.79 3.79 21.72
C LYS A 575 -3.77 4.10 20.58
N LEU A 576 -4.65 3.18 20.19
CA LEU A 576 -5.65 3.39 19.11
C LEU A 576 -6.86 4.21 19.58
N SER A 577 -7.20 4.13 20.87
CA SER A 577 -8.39 4.80 21.44
C SER A 577 -8.24 6.33 21.50
N ARG A 578 -7.03 6.85 21.69
CA ARG A 578 -6.75 8.31 21.68
C ARG A 578 -6.84 8.95 20.29
N THR A 579 -6.60 8.18 19.21
CA THR A 579 -6.64 8.72 17.84
C THR A 579 -8.08 8.95 17.35
N MET A 580 -9.04 8.18 17.84
CA MET A 580 -10.45 8.26 17.38
C MET A 580 -11.21 9.47 17.95
N GLN A 581 -10.86 9.96 19.14
CA GLN A 581 -11.55 11.11 19.76
C GLN A 581 -11.18 12.47 19.13
N ASN A 582 -10.10 12.55 18.36
CA ASN A 582 -9.65 13.82 17.76
C ASN A 582 -10.17 14.05 16.32
N ILE A 583 -10.70 13.01 15.66
CA ILE A 583 -11.09 13.08 14.23
C ILE A 583 -12.52 13.63 14.04
N SER A 584 -13.35 13.63 15.08
CA SER A 584 -14.75 14.07 15.00
C SER A 584 -14.96 15.59 14.91
N ASN A 585 -13.89 16.41 14.91
CA ASN A 585 -14.00 17.87 15.04
C ASN A 585 -13.45 18.70 13.86
N THR A 586 -13.09 18.12 12.72
CA THR A 586 -12.62 18.87 11.54
C THR A 586 -13.65 18.93 10.42
N SER A 587 -14.92 19.17 10.75
CA SER A 587 -15.87 19.76 9.80
C SER A 587 -15.70 21.28 9.80
N LYS A 588 -14.57 21.75 9.28
CA LYS A 588 -14.45 23.12 8.77
C LYS A 588 -14.42 22.99 7.26
N THR A 589 -15.40 23.61 6.60
CA THR A 589 -15.44 23.82 5.15
C THR A 589 -14.06 24.23 4.67
N ILE A 590 -13.36 23.31 3.99
CA ILE A 590 -12.06 23.58 3.39
C ILE A 590 -12.34 24.47 2.18
N ASP A 591 -11.97 25.75 2.28
CA ASP A 591 -12.00 26.68 1.16
C ASP A 591 -10.87 26.30 0.18
N PHE A 592 -11.20 25.43 -0.75
CA PHE A 592 -10.26 24.75 -1.62
C PHE A 592 -10.51 25.19 -3.07
N SER A 593 -9.66 26.09 -3.60
CA SER A 593 -9.80 26.67 -4.95
C SER A 593 -8.50 26.57 -5.76
N LYS A 594 -8.60 26.69 -7.10
CA LYS A 594 -7.43 26.76 -8.00
C LYS A 594 -6.45 27.86 -7.56
N ILE A 595 -6.96 29.02 -7.15
CA ILE A 595 -6.16 30.15 -6.67
C ILE A 595 -5.42 29.78 -5.36
N SER A 596 -6.08 29.08 -4.44
CA SER A 596 -5.47 28.62 -3.19
C SER A 596 -4.32 27.63 -3.46
N ILE A 597 -4.49 26.72 -4.42
CA ILE A 597 -3.45 25.78 -4.83
C ILE A 597 -2.26 26.55 -5.42
N GLU A 598 -2.51 27.45 -6.37
CA GLU A 598 -1.47 28.24 -7.04
C GLU A 598 -0.68 29.10 -6.06
N ASN A 599 -1.36 29.78 -5.14
CA ASN A 599 -0.74 30.56 -4.08
C ASN A 599 0.11 29.68 -3.15
N THR A 600 -0.34 28.47 -2.87
CA THR A 600 0.38 27.51 -2.02
C THR A 600 1.67 27.03 -2.70
N VAL A 601 1.61 26.65 -3.98
CA VAL A 601 2.80 26.29 -4.76
C VAL A 601 3.76 27.47 -4.89
N SER A 602 3.23 28.67 -5.17
CA SER A 602 4.03 29.90 -5.22
C SER A 602 4.70 30.24 -3.89
N LYS A 603 4.04 29.95 -2.76
CA LYS A 603 4.61 30.11 -1.42
C LYS A 603 5.78 29.13 -1.20
N ALA A 604 5.61 27.87 -1.59
CA ALA A 604 6.69 26.87 -1.51
C ALA A 604 7.89 27.28 -2.38
N TYR A 605 7.64 27.76 -3.60
CA TYR A 605 8.67 28.28 -4.49
C TYR A 605 9.48 29.43 -3.85
N LYS A 606 8.78 30.45 -3.34
CA LYS A 606 9.43 31.61 -2.69
C LYS A 606 10.26 31.19 -1.47
N TYR A 607 9.76 30.25 -0.67
CA TYR A 607 10.49 29.70 0.46
C TYR A 607 11.80 29.05 0.02
N VAL A 608 11.76 28.13 -0.95
CA VAL A 608 12.96 27.44 -1.42
C VAL A 608 13.92 28.38 -2.15
N SER A 609 13.40 29.33 -2.94
CA SER A 609 14.22 30.34 -3.58
C SER A 609 15.03 31.16 -2.57
N ASN A 610 14.41 31.57 -1.46
CA ASN A 610 15.12 32.25 -0.37
C ASN A 610 16.19 31.38 0.28
N LEU A 611 15.90 30.09 0.46
CA LEU A 611 16.83 29.11 1.02
C LEU A 611 18.08 28.92 0.13
N PHE A 612 17.88 28.82 -1.18
CA PHE A 612 18.97 28.69 -2.14
C PHE A 612 19.76 29.99 -2.36
N ASN A 613 19.13 31.16 -2.15
CA ASN A 613 19.86 32.43 -2.10
C ASN A 613 20.86 32.49 -0.92
N GLN A 614 20.54 31.85 0.20
CA GLN A 614 21.45 31.80 1.36
C GLN A 614 22.71 30.96 1.08
N LEU A 615 22.61 29.94 0.22
CA LEU A 615 23.75 29.17 -0.29
C LEU A 615 24.63 29.96 -1.26
N LYS A 616 24.23 31.18 -1.66
CA LYS A 616 24.98 32.06 -2.56
C LYS A 616 25.39 31.38 -3.88
N LEU A 617 24.50 30.56 -4.44
CA LEU A 617 24.70 29.87 -5.72
C LEU A 617 24.71 30.91 -6.85
N LYS A 618 25.90 31.42 -7.20
CA LYS A 618 26.08 32.54 -8.13
C LYS A 618 25.56 32.20 -9.53
N GLU A 619 25.59 30.93 -9.89
CA GLU A 619 25.26 30.37 -11.19
C GLU A 619 23.74 30.28 -11.42
N LEU A 620 22.95 30.26 -10.34
CA LEU A 620 21.48 30.31 -10.41
C LEU A 620 20.94 31.74 -10.58
N SER A 621 21.81 32.74 -10.73
CA SER A 621 21.43 34.14 -10.93
C SER A 621 21.82 34.58 -12.34
N ARG A 622 20.85 34.63 -13.26
CA ARG A 622 21.07 35.24 -14.57
C ARG A 622 21.03 36.75 -14.42
N ASN A 623 22.17 37.41 -14.65
CA ASN A 623 22.30 38.88 -14.57
C ASN A 623 21.89 39.48 -13.21
N GLY A 624 22.08 38.75 -12.09
CA GLY A 624 21.70 39.24 -10.76
C GLY A 624 20.22 39.07 -10.40
N ARG A 625 19.41 38.45 -11.29
CA ARG A 625 17.99 38.16 -11.04
C ARG A 625 17.79 36.68 -10.70
N ILE A 626 17.00 36.44 -9.66
CA ILE A 626 16.50 35.11 -9.30
C ILE A 626 15.67 34.56 -10.48
N ILE A 627 16.00 33.34 -10.92
CA ILE A 627 15.24 32.61 -11.94
C ILE A 627 13.75 32.60 -11.54
N THR A 628 12.83 32.74 -12.49
CA THR A 628 11.39 32.64 -12.21
C THR A 628 10.95 31.18 -12.11
N ILE A 629 9.78 30.94 -11.50
CA ILE A 629 9.22 29.59 -11.44
C ILE A 629 9.10 28.97 -12.85
N GLU A 630 8.64 29.74 -13.83
CA GLU A 630 8.50 29.32 -15.22
C GLU A 630 9.84 28.97 -15.87
N GLU A 631 10.84 29.83 -15.76
CA GLU A 631 12.19 29.56 -16.29
C GLU A 631 12.81 28.32 -15.64
N MET A 632 12.69 28.18 -14.32
CA MET A 632 13.19 27.02 -13.56
C MET A 632 12.55 25.73 -14.08
N ASN A 633 11.23 25.72 -14.26
CA ASN A 633 10.50 24.56 -14.73
C ASN A 633 10.88 24.18 -16.17
N ASN A 634 11.01 25.17 -17.06
CA ASN A 634 11.40 24.94 -18.45
C ASN A 634 12.82 24.36 -18.57
N ILE A 635 13.74 24.75 -17.70
CA ILE A 635 15.08 24.17 -17.69
C ILE A 635 15.06 22.78 -17.03
N ALA A 636 14.35 22.61 -15.91
CA ALA A 636 14.23 21.33 -15.23
C ALA A 636 13.59 20.28 -16.15
N ALA A 637 12.49 20.62 -16.84
CA ALA A 637 11.83 19.75 -17.79
C ALA A 637 12.79 19.24 -18.88
N ARG A 638 13.59 20.13 -19.48
CA ARG A 638 14.57 19.74 -20.50
C ARG A 638 15.68 18.83 -19.95
N ALA A 639 16.17 19.12 -18.74
CA ALA A 639 17.18 18.30 -18.09
C ALA A 639 16.66 16.88 -17.77
N LEU A 640 15.43 16.81 -17.26
CA LEU A 640 14.77 15.55 -16.90
C LEU A 640 14.41 14.71 -18.13
N ASP A 641 13.94 15.35 -19.20
CA ASP A 641 13.61 14.69 -20.47
C ASP A 641 14.84 14.14 -21.17
N ALA A 642 15.95 14.89 -21.18
CA ALA A 642 17.21 14.46 -21.77
C ALA A 642 17.81 13.22 -21.07
N PHE A 643 17.77 13.18 -19.73
CA PHE A 643 18.29 12.05 -18.96
C PHE A 643 17.58 10.74 -19.29
N TRP A 644 16.26 10.79 -19.50
CA TRP A 644 15.48 9.57 -19.75
C TRP A 644 15.34 9.21 -21.21
N SER A 645 15.44 10.16 -22.13
CA SER A 645 15.52 9.85 -23.56
C SER A 645 16.75 8.99 -23.86
N SER A 646 17.87 9.20 -23.15
CA SER A 646 19.04 8.31 -23.24
C SER A 646 18.85 6.93 -22.60
N ASP A 647 17.90 6.79 -21.66
CA ASP A 647 17.58 5.49 -21.04
C ASP A 647 16.52 4.69 -21.84
N ILE A 648 15.77 5.34 -22.73
CA ILE A 648 14.80 4.69 -23.63
C ILE A 648 15.49 3.85 -24.70
N ASP A 649 16.68 4.24 -25.17
CA ASP A 649 17.47 3.41 -26.10
C ASP A 649 18.03 2.14 -25.43
N THR A 650 18.14 2.12 -24.10
CA THR A 650 18.55 0.97 -23.29
C THR A 650 17.41 -0.02 -23.00
N ILE A 651 16.15 0.32 -23.37
CA ILE A 651 14.98 -0.58 -23.26
C ILE A 651 15.15 -1.87 -24.08
N ASN A 652 16.04 -1.89 -25.07
CA ASN A 652 16.35 -3.08 -25.88
C ASN A 652 17.56 -3.89 -25.38
N SER A 653 18.22 -3.50 -24.29
CA SER A 653 19.34 -4.26 -23.71
C SER A 653 19.01 -4.68 -22.28
N GLN A 654 19.07 -5.99 -22.04
CA GLN A 654 18.73 -6.72 -20.80
C GLN A 654 19.55 -6.36 -19.55
N ASP A 655 20.09 -5.16 -19.41
CA ASP A 655 21.05 -4.84 -18.34
C ASP A 655 20.63 -3.59 -17.55
N GLY A 656 19.53 -3.71 -16.81
CA GLY A 656 19.16 -2.81 -15.70
C GLY A 656 20.10 -2.92 -14.48
N SER A 657 21.36 -3.27 -14.71
CA SER A 657 22.37 -3.72 -13.74
C SER A 657 23.37 -2.64 -13.33
N ARG A 658 23.23 -1.39 -13.81
CA ARG A 658 24.21 -0.34 -13.47
C ARG A 658 24.04 0.34 -12.12
N ASP A 659 23.17 -0.17 -11.25
CA ASP A 659 23.19 0.10 -9.80
C ASP A 659 22.97 -1.20 -9.01
N ILE A 660 23.86 -2.18 -9.19
CA ILE A 660 24.03 -3.25 -8.19
C ILE A 660 24.62 -2.61 -6.93
N GLU A 661 23.74 -2.17 -6.02
CA GLU A 661 24.08 -2.24 -4.60
C GLU A 661 24.19 -3.73 -4.27
N SER A 662 25.40 -4.20 -4.05
CA SER A 662 25.71 -5.61 -3.78
C SER A 662 24.88 -6.13 -2.59
N GLU A 663 23.88 -6.95 -2.87
CA GLU A 663 23.26 -7.87 -1.91
C GLU A 663 24.27 -8.98 -1.56
N ASN A 664 25.26 -8.66 -0.73
CA ASN A 664 26.03 -9.68 -0.03
C ASN A 664 25.30 -10.04 1.27
N GLU A 665 24.27 -10.88 1.16
CA GLU A 665 23.82 -11.72 2.27
C GLU A 665 24.87 -12.82 2.49
N THR A 666 25.93 -12.52 3.27
CA THR A 666 26.77 -13.57 3.84
C THR A 666 26.00 -14.28 4.93
N ASN A 667 25.31 -15.36 4.55
CA ASN A 667 24.90 -16.42 5.46
C ASN A 667 26.15 -17.01 6.13
N SER A 668 26.41 -16.65 7.38
CA SER A 668 27.35 -17.35 8.25
C SER A 668 26.75 -18.71 8.63
N ALA A 669 26.91 -19.69 7.76
CA ALA A 669 26.77 -21.09 8.12
C ALA A 669 28.04 -21.50 8.87
N GLU A 670 27.92 -21.63 10.20
CA GLU A 670 28.90 -22.30 11.04
C GLU A 670 29.18 -23.69 10.46
N LYS A 671 30.40 -23.87 9.93
CA LYS A 671 30.98 -25.19 9.78
C LYS A 671 31.76 -25.50 11.05
N ASN A 672 31.18 -26.39 11.84
CA ASN A 672 31.92 -27.24 12.78
C ASN A 672 33.18 -27.77 12.10
N ASN A 673 34.34 -27.41 12.63
CA ASN A 673 35.49 -28.30 12.62
C ASN A 673 36.16 -28.22 13.99
N SER A 674 36.03 -29.33 14.69
CA SER A 674 36.85 -29.74 15.82
C SER A 674 38.33 -29.64 15.48
N THR A 675 39.07 -28.91 16.30
CA THR A 675 40.41 -29.34 16.76
C THR A 675 40.70 -28.61 18.07
N ASN A 676 41.03 -29.43 19.06
CA ASN A 676 41.61 -29.05 20.34
C ASN A 676 42.77 -28.06 20.12
N ASP A 677 42.90 -27.06 20.98
CA ASP A 677 43.98 -27.07 21.95
C ASP A 677 43.77 -26.00 23.03
N CYS A 678 44.10 -26.44 24.23
CA CYS A 678 44.17 -25.71 25.48
C CYS A 678 45.24 -24.60 25.38
N ASP A 679 45.00 -23.43 25.99
CA ASP A 679 45.85 -22.95 27.10
C ASP A 679 45.43 -21.55 27.58
N SER A 680 45.13 -21.52 28.90
CA SER A 680 45.38 -20.53 29.94
C SER A 680 45.48 -19.01 29.64
N ASP A 681 44.69 -18.29 30.45
CA ASP A 681 45.07 -17.13 31.29
C ASP A 681 45.57 -15.83 30.63
N GLU A 682 44.68 -14.82 30.54
CA GLU A 682 44.65 -13.57 31.36
C GLU A 682 43.47 -12.67 30.97
#